data_AF-A0AAD9SRC6-F1
#
_entry.id   AF-A0AAD9SRC6-F1
#
_cell.length_a   1.000
_cell.length_b   1.000
_cell.length_c   1.000
_cell.angle_alpha   90.00
_cell.angle_beta   90.00
_cell.angle_gamma   90.00
#
_symmetry.space_group_name_H-M   'P 1'
#
loop_
_entity.id
_entity.type
_entity.pdbx_description
1 polymer ?
#
loop_
_entity_poly.entity_id
_entity_poly.type
_entity_poly.pdbx_seq_one_letter_code
_entity_poly.pdbx_strand_id
1 'polypeptide(L)'
;MTRFEYRRSIKKEEGRAGRDAIAVDRVLPESKSPQGLTISFRRTIRVPDNEKISKLPPSLGCFPLYKVHDYASRLPQDMLHRGGIFFPMHQKEALWIRFKADAPFMIKIYCGGVNVVSGECNSENAETKKRRLKLSEKGGLVQNYVVVPKQPRLDGVAVKPSFVRQFVAMPIGDGFSVEAQLTGKEVVGGLQFEITPALCTPKERSNFHVNIEYPRGKIVHLECSPEDSIGSIKSRCLEKAGIPFQQQRLLFEGEAMAEYLTLSDYDVETGSTLQLRPEQIGGGGGTVPKKNTKLGIAVGGMIKQDIRRDTYDPENWLRGLTLAISVHILNSLAFREVTGLDPPECPIDAKTYADAGLPFFDLYEESPTDISGAEAFNTLCSVNEVEMARGRMKRPEVMVHPRITRLYERSLGTAVWDDGDVFDIKDPDGLLNPRGAKREFRTLADLEMEITVILLLTGVGSSTALPQSSNDGAVQVNIPASAAGASIPHSPSFQSFSFEPAFWVEFFGHASEPNELTFGLLSRLIERGAEPIIRPGGITQDSMIFNASAGDPVRTTNAAGGVYRTTVGPEYYQSWDNFPKGTKFVSTLNFGNNSIDIAQGMAVASVQYQKDKIEYFELGNEPTNYPSSRWNYSTDAYVAQWKSWTAQIDQAVNGVVGSNETAFASERWWASSATTDQTGLHVRPADIIPAGINSDNQVAQYSIHSYEFATCDPVRAALATIPNILNHTGLLRYADEEIYPSAKAALDAGSTWVIGEFNSIACSGAPNVSDTFAQALWVTDMELIYAARNASSVHLHQGATLVFQSADQSNSAGENGTPGFSTYSFVYPRNSSKRGEPRALPSFVSLLFITEALGGSGVQISALDTPAGVNKDSFSSYAFYEDDVLSKIALINMKPFYKNSTEDFTVTVDLSQYTQDLESPAQLKRMTAPYVDEGKTENVTWAGQSFKNGDPIGELNIEEIGQDGLVEVRGSEAVLIFLNDSSVYGL
;
A
#
# COMPACT_ATOMS: atom_id res chain seq x y z
N MET A 1 -1.81 2.30 22.07
CA MET A 1 -2.54 3.31 21.26
C MET A 1 -1.62 4.48 20.92
N THR A 2 -1.58 4.88 19.66
CA THR A 2 -0.87 6.11 19.22
C THR A 2 -1.90 7.21 18.94
N ARG A 3 -1.70 8.42 19.49
CA ARG A 3 -2.64 9.55 19.37
C ARG A 3 -1.90 10.77 18.83
N PHE A 4 -2.18 11.13 17.57
CA PHE A 4 -1.77 12.44 17.07
C PHE A 4 -2.67 13.53 17.63
N GLU A 5 -2.06 14.66 18.02
CA GLU A 5 -2.78 15.88 18.36
C GLU A 5 -2.08 17.13 17.81
N TYR A 6 -2.81 17.91 17.04
CA TYR A 6 -2.45 19.26 16.64
C TYR A 6 -2.56 20.23 17.83
N ARG A 7 -1.55 20.25 18.71
CA ARG A 7 -1.46 21.19 19.84
C ARG A 7 -1.17 22.61 19.37
N ARG A 8 -2.19 23.35 18.94
CA ARG A 8 -2.06 24.76 18.49
C ARG A 8 -3.16 25.65 19.04
N SER A 9 -2.80 26.86 19.44
CA SER A 9 -3.75 27.87 19.95
C SER A 9 -4.46 28.60 18.80
N ILE A 10 -5.40 27.94 18.10
CA ILE A 10 -6.32 28.63 17.16
C ILE A 10 -7.56 29.15 17.91
N LYS A 11 -7.32 30.11 18.81
CA LYS A 11 -8.27 31.20 19.07
C LYS A 11 -7.48 32.49 19.26
N LYS A 12 -7.83 33.51 18.47
CA LYS A 12 -7.55 34.91 18.84
C LYS A 12 -8.53 35.30 19.95
N GLU A 13 -8.17 34.98 21.18
CA GLU A 13 -8.55 35.77 22.35
C GLU A 13 -7.29 36.50 22.83
N GLU A 14 -7.46 37.69 23.41
CA GLU A 14 -6.47 38.78 23.30
C GLU A 14 -5.15 38.51 24.06
N GLY A 15 -4.05 38.41 23.32
CA GLY A 15 -2.69 38.64 23.84
C GLY A 15 -1.77 37.43 24.04
N ARG A 16 -2.11 36.21 23.63
CA ARG A 16 -1.23 35.02 23.80
C ARG A 16 -0.31 34.77 22.60
N ALA A 17 0.99 34.62 22.85
CA ALA A 17 2.00 34.37 21.82
C ALA A 17 2.54 32.91 21.78
N GLY A 18 2.31 32.23 20.65
CA GLY A 18 3.22 31.31 19.98
C GLY A 18 3.84 30.11 20.73
N ARG A 19 3.25 28.92 20.58
CA ARG A 19 3.95 27.62 20.66
C ARG A 19 3.44 26.66 19.57
N ASP A 20 3.65 27.01 18.31
CA ASP A 20 3.31 26.15 17.18
C ASP A 20 4.38 25.06 17.00
N ALA A 21 3.94 23.80 17.02
CA ALA A 21 4.78 22.61 16.86
C ALA A 21 3.94 21.41 16.37
N ILE A 22 4.60 20.42 15.76
CA ILE A 22 4.03 19.08 15.56
C ILE A 22 4.28 18.29 16.86
N ALA A 23 3.24 17.66 17.40
CA ALA A 23 3.35 16.73 18.53
C ALA A 23 2.96 15.31 18.09
N VAL A 24 3.69 14.32 18.59
CA VAL A 24 3.40 12.89 18.40
C VAL A 24 3.43 12.25 19.78
N ASP A 25 2.25 11.87 20.30
CA ASP A 25 2.10 11.25 21.62
C ASP A 25 1.70 9.77 21.47
N ARG A 26 2.42 8.86 22.14
CA ARG A 26 2.20 7.41 22.04
C ARG A 26 2.18 6.75 23.41
N VAL A 27 1.19 5.90 23.67
CA VAL A 27 1.14 5.03 24.86
C VAL A 27 1.22 3.58 24.40
N LEU A 28 2.33 2.92 24.71
CA LEU A 28 2.49 1.47 24.62
C LEU A 28 1.63 0.79 25.70
N PRO A 29 1.10 -0.43 25.47
CA PRO A 29 0.37 -1.16 26.52
C PRO A 29 1.23 -1.43 27.77
N GLU A 30 2.50 -1.76 27.56
CA GLU A 30 3.42 -2.13 28.65
C GLU A 30 4.10 -0.93 29.32
N SER A 31 4.60 0.03 28.53
CA SER A 31 5.12 1.28 29.08
C SER A 31 3.97 2.18 29.53
N LYS A 32 3.69 2.13 30.83
CA LYS A 32 2.76 2.99 31.58
C LYS A 32 3.08 4.50 31.53
N SER A 33 4.07 4.91 30.73
CA SER A 33 4.43 6.31 30.45
C SER A 33 4.25 6.61 28.96
N PRO A 34 3.65 7.77 28.60
CA PRO A 34 3.60 8.23 27.22
C PRO A 34 4.99 8.59 26.68
N GLN A 35 5.27 8.24 25.44
CA GLN A 35 6.38 8.73 24.62
C GLN A 35 5.89 9.96 23.82
N GLY A 36 6.54 11.11 23.97
CA GLY A 36 6.18 12.36 23.31
C GLY A 36 7.33 12.95 22.47
N LEU A 37 7.14 13.08 21.15
CA LEU A 37 8.02 13.86 20.26
C LEU A 37 7.38 15.22 19.95
N THR A 38 8.19 16.28 19.97
CA THR A 38 7.82 17.63 19.53
C THR A 38 8.80 18.14 18.48
N ILE A 39 8.31 18.47 17.28
CA ILE A 39 9.09 19.10 16.20
C ILE A 39 8.62 20.55 16.03
N SER A 40 9.53 21.53 16.03
CA SER A 40 9.18 22.94 15.81
C SER A 40 10.17 23.65 14.89
N PHE A 41 9.63 24.45 13.96
CA PHE A 41 10.37 25.21 12.97
C PHE A 41 10.72 26.57 13.54
N ARG A 42 12.02 26.89 13.61
CA ARG A 42 12.55 28.04 14.33
C ARG A 42 13.12 29.07 13.37
N ARG A 43 12.73 30.33 13.53
CA ARG A 43 13.30 31.46 12.78
C ARG A 43 14.75 31.68 13.22
N THR A 44 15.60 32.07 12.29
CA THR A 44 17.02 32.38 12.54
C THR A 44 17.52 33.43 11.55
N ILE A 45 18.61 34.09 11.92
CA ILE A 45 19.46 34.79 10.97
C ILE A 45 19.91 33.83 9.84
N ARG A 46 20.06 34.35 8.63
CA ARG A 46 20.85 33.70 7.57
C ARG A 46 22.33 33.93 7.89
N VAL A 47 23.12 32.86 7.96
CA VAL A 47 24.58 32.98 8.18
C VAL A 47 25.27 33.53 6.92
N PRO A 48 26.37 34.29 7.04
CA PRO A 48 27.03 34.91 5.89
C PRO A 48 27.45 33.90 4.82
N ASP A 49 27.08 34.21 3.58
CA ASP A 49 27.25 33.30 2.44
C ASP A 49 28.62 33.56 1.77
N ASN A 50 29.67 33.02 2.41
CA ASN A 50 31.07 33.12 2.02
C ASN A 50 31.86 31.85 2.41
N GLU A 51 33.16 31.81 2.10
CA GLU A 51 34.05 30.65 2.29
C GLU A 51 34.28 30.21 3.75
N LYS A 52 33.73 30.93 4.74
CA LYS A 52 34.00 30.69 6.17
C LYS A 52 32.89 29.92 6.88
N ILE A 53 33.32 29.05 7.78
CA ILE A 53 32.44 28.27 8.66
C ILE A 53 31.87 29.15 9.77
N SER A 54 30.55 29.18 9.89
CA SER A 54 29.81 29.80 10.98
C SER A 54 29.52 28.82 12.13
N LYS A 55 29.19 29.36 13.31
CA LYS A 55 28.67 28.58 14.46
C LYS A 55 27.15 28.61 14.51
N LEU A 56 26.56 27.83 15.43
CA LEU A 56 25.10 27.65 15.52
C LEU A 56 24.39 28.98 15.86
N PRO A 57 23.48 29.47 15.00
CA PRO A 57 22.83 30.77 15.19
C PRO A 57 21.80 30.79 16.34
N PRO A 58 21.50 31.98 16.88
CA PRO A 58 20.44 32.17 17.87
C PRO A 58 19.04 32.00 17.24
N SER A 59 18.04 31.73 18.07
CA SER A 59 16.65 31.52 17.64
C SER A 59 15.80 32.78 17.81
N LEU A 60 15.06 33.13 16.77
CA LEU A 60 14.23 34.34 16.68
C LEU A 60 12.72 34.01 16.68
N GLY A 61 12.32 32.98 17.45
CA GLY A 61 10.94 32.50 17.58
C GLY A 61 10.61 31.25 16.75
N CYS A 62 9.33 30.87 16.72
CA CYS A 62 8.78 29.83 15.84
C CYS A 62 8.18 30.43 14.56
N PHE A 63 8.12 29.64 13.48
CA PHE A 63 7.17 29.87 12.40
C PHE A 63 5.76 29.38 12.80
N PRO A 64 4.68 30.06 12.36
CA PRO A 64 3.32 29.63 12.66
C PRO A 64 2.85 28.53 11.69
N LEU A 65 2.36 27.40 12.22
CA LEU A 65 2.11 26.16 11.48
C LEU A 65 0.61 25.90 11.29
N TYR A 66 0.12 25.88 10.04
CA TYR A 66 -1.29 25.73 9.67
C TYR A 66 -1.54 24.37 9.01
N LYS A 67 -2.69 23.72 9.22
CA LYS A 67 -3.01 22.46 8.52
C LYS A 67 -3.38 22.73 7.06
N VAL A 68 -3.05 21.80 6.16
CA VAL A 68 -3.51 21.85 4.76
C VAL A 68 -5.03 21.68 4.68
N HIS A 69 -5.62 20.80 5.49
CA HIS A 69 -7.06 20.52 5.48
C HIS A 69 -7.92 21.77 5.75
N ASP A 70 -7.56 22.57 6.76
CA ASP A 70 -8.26 23.82 7.16
C ASP A 70 -8.41 24.85 6.01
N TYR A 71 -7.58 24.74 4.98
CA TYR A 71 -7.54 25.66 3.83
C TYR A 71 -7.71 24.94 2.49
N ALA A 72 -8.25 23.70 2.49
CA ALA A 72 -8.26 22.83 1.31
C ALA A 72 -8.85 23.47 0.04
N SER A 73 -9.96 24.21 0.17
CA SER A 73 -10.62 24.90 -0.96
C SER A 73 -9.83 26.07 -1.57
N ARG A 74 -8.71 26.47 -0.96
CA ARG A 74 -7.85 27.60 -1.38
C ARG A 74 -6.40 27.20 -1.65
N LEU A 75 -6.02 25.95 -1.42
CA LEU A 75 -4.66 25.46 -1.61
C LEU A 75 -4.48 24.71 -2.94
N PRO A 76 -3.27 24.72 -3.52
CA PRO A 76 -2.96 23.91 -4.72
C PRO A 76 -3.23 22.42 -4.50
N GLN A 77 -3.81 21.76 -5.51
CA GLN A 77 -4.19 20.34 -5.46
C GLN A 77 -3.03 19.40 -5.07
N ASP A 78 -1.80 19.70 -5.50
CA ASP A 78 -0.61 18.92 -5.10
C ASP A 78 -0.24 19.04 -3.62
N MET A 79 -0.70 20.08 -2.91
CA MET A 79 -0.58 20.16 -1.45
C MET A 79 -1.66 19.31 -0.78
N LEU A 80 -2.90 19.32 -1.32
CA LEU A 80 -4.01 18.50 -0.82
C LEU A 80 -3.68 17.01 -0.89
N HIS A 81 -3.22 16.53 -2.06
CA HIS A 81 -2.81 15.15 -2.30
C HIS A 81 -1.59 14.67 -1.49
N ARG A 82 -1.00 15.54 -0.65
CA ARG A 82 0.17 15.27 0.20
C ARG A 82 -0.09 15.49 1.69
N GLY A 83 -1.26 16.00 2.07
CA GLY A 83 -1.65 16.27 3.47
C GLY A 83 -0.72 17.22 4.22
N GLY A 84 -0.75 17.13 5.55
CA GLY A 84 0.20 17.79 6.45
C GLY A 84 -0.04 19.27 6.71
N ILE A 85 1.05 20.02 6.88
CA ILE A 85 1.03 21.42 7.35
C ILE A 85 1.75 22.38 6.41
N PHE A 86 1.49 23.68 6.54
CA PHE A 86 2.22 24.73 5.84
C PHE A 86 2.54 25.94 6.75
N PHE A 87 3.56 26.71 6.39
CA PHE A 87 3.88 27.98 7.06
C PHE A 87 4.41 29.04 6.08
N PRO A 88 4.29 30.34 6.41
CA PRO A 88 4.85 31.43 5.62
C PRO A 88 6.37 31.57 5.84
N MET A 89 7.10 31.80 4.76
CA MET A 89 8.46 32.36 4.78
C MET A 89 8.60 33.51 3.78
N HIS A 90 9.53 34.42 4.04
CA HIS A 90 9.97 35.39 3.05
C HIS A 90 11.13 34.83 2.23
N GLN A 91 11.31 35.35 1.00
CA GLN A 91 12.43 34.93 0.15
C GLN A 91 13.77 35.32 0.80
N LYS A 92 14.75 34.39 0.79
CA LYS A 92 16.05 34.47 1.47
C LYS A 92 15.99 34.43 3.02
N GLU A 93 14.83 34.16 3.63
CA GLU A 93 14.71 33.85 5.06
C GLU A 93 15.24 32.44 5.38
N ALA A 94 15.79 32.24 6.59
CA ALA A 94 16.43 31.00 7.02
C ALA A 94 15.70 30.35 8.22
N LEU A 95 15.82 29.01 8.34
CA LEU A 95 15.18 28.23 9.40
C LEU A 95 16.14 27.19 10.00
N TRP A 96 15.84 26.76 11.23
CA TRP A 96 16.35 25.50 11.79
C TRP A 96 15.22 24.69 12.43
N ILE A 97 15.43 23.38 12.55
CA ILE A 97 14.44 22.43 13.08
C ILE A 97 14.86 22.04 14.50
N ARG A 98 13.98 22.29 15.47
CA ARG A 98 14.15 21.84 16.86
C ARG A 98 13.39 20.55 17.09
N PHE A 99 14.07 19.57 17.67
CA PHE A 99 13.48 18.36 18.23
C PHE A 99 13.48 18.44 19.75
N LYS A 100 12.44 17.89 20.37
CA LYS A 100 12.42 17.51 21.80
C LYS A 100 11.67 16.18 21.89
N ALA A 101 12.27 15.19 22.53
CA ALA A 101 11.56 13.97 22.91
C ALA A 101 11.98 13.52 24.31
N ASP A 102 11.14 12.71 24.94
CA ASP A 102 11.41 11.98 26.19
C ASP A 102 11.75 10.49 25.95
N ALA A 103 11.49 9.97 24.75
CA ALA A 103 11.89 8.65 24.26
C ALA A 103 12.66 8.75 22.92
N PRO A 104 13.32 7.68 22.44
CA PRO A 104 14.06 7.69 21.18
C PRO A 104 13.15 7.67 19.93
N PHE A 105 13.50 8.48 18.93
CA PHE A 105 12.84 8.51 17.61
C PHE A 105 13.88 8.61 16.49
N MET A 106 13.73 7.79 15.46
CA MET A 106 14.47 7.89 14.21
C MET A 106 13.70 8.79 13.25
N ILE A 107 14.36 9.74 12.58
CA ILE A 107 13.71 10.69 11.67
C ILE A 107 14.50 10.84 10.37
N LYS A 108 13.95 10.37 9.24
CA LYS A 108 14.42 10.75 7.90
C LYS A 108 13.81 12.10 7.52
N ILE A 109 14.59 12.97 6.89
CA ILE A 109 14.16 14.33 6.54
C ILE A 109 14.52 14.58 5.07
N TYR A 110 13.55 15.02 4.28
CA TYR A 110 13.68 15.32 2.87
C TYR A 110 13.39 16.79 2.58
N CYS A 111 14.15 17.37 1.66
CA CYS A 111 14.03 18.72 1.13
C CYS A 111 13.78 18.59 -0.38
N GLY A 112 12.56 18.91 -0.84
CA GLY A 112 12.17 18.68 -2.24
C GLY A 112 12.40 17.23 -2.70
N GLY A 113 12.12 16.24 -1.85
CA GLY A 113 12.39 14.83 -2.15
C GLY A 113 13.86 14.37 -2.05
N VAL A 114 14.84 15.25 -1.84
CA VAL A 114 16.25 14.87 -1.55
C VAL A 114 16.47 14.76 -0.04
N ASN A 115 17.04 13.65 0.42
CA ASN A 115 17.35 13.40 1.83
C ASN A 115 18.46 14.35 2.33
N VAL A 116 18.23 15.07 3.43
CA VAL A 116 19.14 16.13 3.91
C VAL A 116 20.39 15.62 4.62
N VAL A 117 20.45 14.32 4.97
CA VAL A 117 21.61 13.68 5.61
C VAL A 117 22.48 12.98 4.57
N SER A 118 21.88 12.18 3.68
CA SER A 118 22.62 11.34 2.72
C SER A 118 22.73 11.93 1.31
N GLY A 119 21.86 12.86 0.91
CA GLY A 119 21.78 13.36 -0.46
C GLY A 119 21.14 12.41 -1.47
N GLU A 120 20.47 11.35 -1.01
CA GLU A 120 19.70 10.46 -1.88
C GLU A 120 18.35 11.07 -2.27
N CYS A 121 17.89 10.82 -3.50
CA CYS A 121 16.53 11.11 -3.92
C CYS A 121 15.50 10.25 -3.15
N ASN A 122 14.20 10.49 -3.36
CA ASN A 122 13.14 9.65 -2.81
C ASN A 122 12.89 8.38 -3.63
N SER A 123 12.99 8.43 -4.97
CA SER A 123 13.11 7.21 -5.78
C SER A 123 14.52 6.61 -5.63
N GLU A 124 14.64 5.29 -5.64
CA GLU A 124 15.93 4.59 -5.60
C GLU A 124 16.35 4.19 -7.03
N ASN A 125 17.65 4.31 -7.33
CA ASN A 125 18.19 4.03 -8.67
C ASN A 125 19.58 3.39 -8.58
N ALA A 126 20.10 2.90 -9.71
CA ALA A 126 21.43 2.26 -9.78
C ALA A 126 22.57 3.19 -9.30
N GLU A 127 22.44 4.50 -9.52
CA GLU A 127 23.40 5.51 -9.04
C GLU A 127 23.42 5.59 -7.51
N THR A 128 22.26 5.50 -6.85
CA THR A 128 22.12 5.47 -5.40
C THR A 128 22.86 4.26 -4.81
N LYS A 129 22.68 3.06 -5.39
CA LYS A 129 23.39 1.86 -4.94
C LYS A 129 24.90 1.96 -5.18
N LYS A 130 25.31 2.42 -6.37
CA LYS A 130 26.73 2.66 -6.74
C LYS A 130 27.40 3.75 -5.88
N ARG A 131 26.63 4.69 -5.34
CA ARG A 131 27.08 5.71 -4.37
C ARG A 131 27.32 5.14 -2.97
N ARG A 132 26.41 4.30 -2.46
CA ARG A 132 26.58 3.62 -1.16
C ARG A 132 27.80 2.72 -1.15
N LEU A 133 27.99 1.94 -2.23
CA LEU A 133 29.17 1.10 -2.44
C LEU A 133 30.47 1.92 -2.29
N LYS A 134 30.61 3.02 -3.04
CA LYS A 134 31.75 3.95 -2.98
C LYS A 134 31.99 4.63 -1.63
N LEU A 135 30.95 4.79 -0.80
CA LEU A 135 31.09 5.33 0.55
C LEU A 135 31.66 4.26 1.49
N SER A 136 31.12 3.04 1.42
CA SER A 136 31.62 1.89 2.19
C SER A 136 33.07 1.53 1.84
N GLU A 137 33.42 1.52 0.54
CA GLU A 137 34.81 1.36 0.04
C GLU A 137 35.80 2.39 0.64
N LYS A 138 35.32 3.56 1.04
CA LYS A 138 36.10 4.64 1.66
C LYS A 138 36.00 4.68 3.19
N GLY A 139 35.28 3.74 3.81
CA GLY A 139 35.01 3.72 5.26
C GLY A 139 34.00 4.77 5.74
N GLY A 140 33.24 5.40 4.84
CA GLY A 140 32.24 6.43 5.16
C GLY A 140 30.87 5.84 5.51
N LEU A 141 30.22 6.41 6.53
CA LEU A 141 28.93 5.92 7.04
C LEU A 141 27.76 6.23 6.09
N VAL A 142 26.88 5.24 5.89
CA VAL A 142 25.75 5.32 4.92
C VAL A 142 24.41 5.76 5.52
N GLN A 143 24.39 6.18 6.79
CA GLN A 143 23.21 6.65 7.52
C GLN A 143 22.46 7.77 6.78
N ASN A 144 21.12 7.70 6.71
CA ASN A 144 20.27 8.66 5.99
C ASN A 144 19.16 9.30 6.87
N TYR A 145 19.35 9.32 8.19
CA TYR A 145 18.40 9.82 9.17
C TYR A 145 19.11 10.47 10.38
N VAL A 146 18.36 11.19 11.20
CA VAL A 146 18.79 11.70 12.52
C VAL A 146 18.09 10.93 13.65
N VAL A 147 18.74 10.86 14.82
CA VAL A 147 18.22 10.13 15.98
C VAL A 147 17.98 11.10 17.14
N VAL A 148 16.73 11.25 17.56
CA VAL A 148 16.26 12.10 18.66
C VAL A 148 16.10 11.22 19.92
N PRO A 149 16.28 11.70 21.18
CA PRO A 149 16.68 13.05 21.60
C PRO A 149 18.17 13.36 21.40
N LYS A 150 18.99 12.38 21.00
CA LYS A 150 20.44 12.57 20.78
C LYS A 150 20.73 13.75 19.83
N GLN A 151 19.92 13.98 18.79
CA GLN A 151 20.00 15.14 17.89
C GLN A 151 18.86 16.15 18.20
N PRO A 152 19.05 17.13 19.11
CA PRO A 152 18.01 18.10 19.47
C PRO A 152 17.80 19.21 18.42
N ARG A 153 18.68 19.33 17.42
CA ARG A 153 18.75 20.46 16.49
C ARG A 153 19.35 20.04 15.14
N LEU A 154 18.79 20.59 14.05
CA LEU A 154 19.33 20.52 12.69
C LEU A 154 19.13 21.88 11.97
N ASP A 155 20.18 22.42 11.37
CA ASP A 155 20.21 23.77 10.75
C ASP A 155 20.30 23.74 9.22
N GLY A 156 20.60 22.59 8.62
CA GLY A 156 20.91 22.52 7.20
C GLY A 156 21.09 21.10 6.63
N VAL A 157 21.54 21.06 5.38
CA VAL A 157 21.88 19.83 4.64
C VAL A 157 23.33 19.44 4.95
N ALA A 158 23.59 18.17 5.29
CA ALA A 158 24.92 17.67 5.63
C ALA A 158 25.81 17.49 4.39
N VAL A 159 26.83 18.34 4.22
CA VAL A 159 27.62 18.45 2.97
C VAL A 159 28.99 17.79 3.05
N LYS A 160 29.57 17.69 4.24
CA LYS A 160 30.84 17.01 4.56
C LYS A 160 30.87 16.72 6.07
N PRO A 161 31.71 15.81 6.57
CA PRO A 161 31.62 15.37 7.96
C PRO A 161 31.84 16.54 8.95
N SER A 162 31.01 16.62 9.99
CA SER A 162 30.86 17.78 10.91
C SER A 162 30.35 19.12 10.34
N PHE A 163 29.85 19.22 9.09
CA PHE A 163 29.33 20.50 8.56
C PHE A 163 28.03 20.38 7.74
N VAL A 164 27.14 21.36 7.94
CA VAL A 164 25.91 21.56 7.16
C VAL A 164 25.94 22.88 6.38
N ARG A 165 25.19 22.98 5.28
CA ARG A 165 24.82 24.26 4.65
C ARG A 165 23.39 24.64 5.04
N GLN A 166 23.20 25.87 5.54
CA GLN A 166 21.94 26.31 6.17
C GLN A 166 20.73 26.23 5.24
N PHE A 167 19.55 25.87 5.78
CA PHE A 167 18.27 25.93 5.04
C PHE A 167 17.82 27.40 4.79
N VAL A 168 17.62 27.76 3.53
CA VAL A 168 17.19 29.11 3.08
C VAL A 168 16.03 29.00 2.09
N ALA A 169 14.96 29.79 2.25
CA ALA A 169 13.80 29.74 1.37
C ALA A 169 13.99 30.51 0.05
N MET A 170 13.72 29.87 -1.09
CA MET A 170 13.82 30.45 -2.44
C MET A 170 12.65 30.02 -3.34
N PRO A 171 12.34 30.75 -4.44
CA PRO A 171 11.24 30.40 -5.33
C PRO A 171 11.46 29.08 -6.06
N ILE A 172 10.38 28.32 -6.26
CA ILE A 172 10.37 27.14 -7.14
C ILE A 172 10.25 27.60 -8.59
N GLY A 173 11.06 27.03 -9.49
CA GLY A 173 11.10 27.30 -10.92
C GLY A 173 12.31 28.13 -11.39
N ASP A 174 13.12 28.66 -10.47
CA ASP A 174 14.29 29.48 -10.75
C ASP A 174 15.64 28.71 -10.64
N GLY A 175 15.59 27.40 -10.34
CA GLY A 175 16.75 26.52 -10.28
C GLY A 175 17.62 26.67 -9.03
N PHE A 176 17.07 27.18 -7.92
CA PHE A 176 17.82 27.43 -6.68
C PHE A 176 17.71 26.30 -5.65
N SER A 177 16.63 25.51 -5.66
CA SER A 177 16.38 24.53 -4.60
C SER A 177 17.38 23.35 -4.64
N VAL A 178 17.49 22.63 -3.52
CA VAL A 178 18.32 21.41 -3.43
C VAL A 178 17.84 20.35 -4.43
N GLU A 179 16.53 20.30 -4.72
CA GLU A 179 15.93 19.45 -5.74
C GLU A 179 16.44 19.82 -7.15
N ALA A 180 16.43 21.11 -7.50
CA ALA A 180 16.93 21.61 -8.78
C ALA A 180 18.40 21.26 -9.01
N GLN A 181 19.25 21.61 -8.04
CA GLN A 181 20.71 21.55 -8.20
C GLN A 181 21.25 20.12 -8.30
N LEU A 182 20.45 19.12 -7.93
CA LEU A 182 20.85 17.70 -7.92
C LEU A 182 20.06 16.84 -8.92
N THR A 183 18.82 17.21 -9.24
CA THR A 183 17.93 16.39 -10.10
C THR A 183 17.57 17.05 -11.44
N GLY A 184 17.88 18.35 -11.60
CA GLY A 184 17.44 19.15 -12.75
C GLY A 184 15.93 19.45 -12.79
N LYS A 185 15.18 19.11 -11.73
CA LYS A 185 13.72 19.26 -11.62
C LYS A 185 13.36 20.05 -10.36
N GLU A 186 12.22 20.71 -10.36
CA GLU A 186 11.66 21.40 -9.18
C GLU A 186 10.14 21.15 -9.11
N VAL A 187 9.75 19.95 -8.68
CA VAL A 187 8.38 19.42 -8.72
C VAL A 187 7.81 19.16 -7.32
N VAL A 188 8.64 18.71 -6.37
CA VAL A 188 8.20 18.35 -5.01
C VAL A 188 8.16 19.59 -4.11
N GLY A 189 9.29 20.27 -3.94
CA GLY A 189 9.43 21.39 -3.00
C GLY A 189 9.19 21.04 -1.52
N GLY A 190 9.21 22.06 -0.67
CA GLY A 190 8.95 21.94 0.78
C GLY A 190 9.91 21.00 1.53
N LEU A 191 9.48 20.61 2.73
CA LEU A 191 10.12 19.60 3.58
C LEU A 191 9.18 18.40 3.76
N GLN A 192 9.72 17.20 3.98
CA GLN A 192 8.95 16.01 4.35
C GLN A 192 9.72 15.21 5.42
N PHE A 193 8.97 14.59 6.34
CA PHE A 193 9.51 13.85 7.48
C PHE A 193 8.96 12.42 7.46
N GLU A 194 9.81 11.43 7.78
CA GLU A 194 9.39 10.06 8.11
C GLU A 194 9.92 9.76 9.52
N ILE A 195 9.02 9.44 10.45
CA ILE A 195 9.31 9.34 11.89
C ILE A 195 9.00 7.91 12.36
N THR A 196 9.98 7.22 12.94
CA THR A 196 9.82 5.86 13.49
C THR A 196 10.17 5.86 14.99
N PRO A 197 9.28 5.40 15.89
CA PRO A 197 9.54 5.34 17.33
C PRO A 197 10.37 4.11 17.74
N ALA A 198 10.96 4.16 18.94
CA ALA A 198 11.60 3.02 19.58
C ALA A 198 10.77 2.38 20.71
N LEU A 199 11.10 1.13 21.05
CA LEU A 199 10.70 0.48 22.31
C LEU A 199 11.50 1.03 23.51
N CYS A 200 10.84 1.28 24.63
CA CYS A 200 11.43 1.80 25.89
C CYS A 200 10.51 1.53 27.08
N THR A 201 11.07 1.26 28.26
CA THR A 201 10.34 0.98 29.52
C THR A 201 10.46 2.13 30.55
N PRO A 202 9.53 2.26 31.53
CA PRO A 202 9.52 3.39 32.47
C PRO A 202 10.53 3.28 33.63
N LYS A 203 10.86 4.43 34.24
CA LYS A 203 11.48 4.54 35.58
C LYS A 203 10.51 5.16 36.57
N GLU A 204 10.53 4.70 37.82
CA GLU A 204 9.71 5.22 38.91
C GLU A 204 10.15 6.62 39.38
N ARG A 205 9.29 7.30 40.15
CA ARG A 205 9.54 8.60 40.80
C ARG A 205 9.11 8.58 42.27
N SER A 206 9.75 9.40 43.10
CA SER A 206 9.42 9.60 44.52
C SER A 206 8.64 10.90 44.73
N ASN A 207 7.65 10.88 45.63
CA ASN A 207 6.78 12.03 45.91
C ASN A 207 7.31 12.92 47.05
N PHE A 208 7.11 14.23 46.93
CA PHE A 208 7.19 15.22 48.02
C PHE A 208 6.06 16.26 47.88
N HIS A 209 5.94 17.21 48.82
CA HIS A 209 4.88 18.24 48.77
C HIS A 209 5.32 19.63 49.26
N VAL A 210 4.72 20.67 48.70
CA VAL A 210 4.94 22.11 48.98
C VAL A 210 3.62 22.87 49.15
N ASN A 211 3.71 24.13 49.60
CA ASN A 211 2.58 25.01 49.89
C ASN A 211 2.56 26.21 48.93
N ILE A 212 1.38 26.70 48.57
CA ILE A 212 1.19 27.87 47.71
C ILE A 212 0.26 28.87 48.41
N GLU A 213 0.74 30.10 48.64
CA GLU A 213 -0.02 31.22 49.18
C GLU A 213 -0.56 32.11 48.04
N TYR A 214 -1.87 32.14 47.89
CA TYR A 214 -2.54 32.93 46.87
C TYR A 214 -2.84 34.36 47.35
N PRO A 215 -2.95 35.35 46.41
CA PRO A 215 -3.39 36.69 46.75
C PRO A 215 -4.67 36.69 47.60
N ARG A 216 -4.64 37.44 48.72
CA ARG A 216 -5.60 37.40 49.86
C ARG A 216 -5.34 36.32 50.94
N GLY A 217 -4.17 35.69 50.96
CA GLY A 217 -3.65 34.94 52.13
C GLY A 217 -4.20 33.52 52.31
N LYS A 218 -4.66 32.87 51.23
CA LYS A 218 -5.09 31.46 51.27
C LYS A 218 -3.92 30.55 50.91
N ILE A 219 -3.53 29.65 51.82
CA ILE A 219 -2.49 28.64 51.59
C ILE A 219 -3.14 27.32 51.11
N VAL A 220 -2.49 26.62 50.17
CA VAL A 220 -2.93 25.33 49.61
C VAL A 220 -1.74 24.38 49.43
N HIS A 221 -1.89 23.12 49.82
CA HIS A 221 -0.87 22.07 49.62
C HIS A 221 -0.89 21.48 48.20
N LEU A 222 0.29 21.08 47.71
CA LEU A 222 0.51 20.54 46.37
C LEU A 222 1.60 19.44 46.39
N GLU A 223 1.32 18.29 45.79
CA GLU A 223 2.33 17.24 45.57
C GLU A 223 3.15 17.50 44.29
N CYS A 224 4.43 17.10 44.35
CA CYS A 224 5.46 17.34 43.34
C CYS A 224 6.64 16.38 43.48
N SER A 225 7.55 16.41 42.51
CA SER A 225 8.90 15.79 42.54
C SER A 225 9.95 16.93 42.60
N PRO A 226 11.13 16.78 43.22
CA PRO A 226 12.13 17.86 43.30
C PRO A 226 12.55 18.43 41.93
N GLU A 227 12.43 17.61 40.89
CA GLU A 227 12.72 17.91 39.48
C GLU A 227 11.52 18.52 38.73
N ASP A 228 10.36 18.73 39.38
CA ASP A 228 9.26 19.48 38.79
C ASP A 228 9.69 20.93 38.54
N SER A 229 9.50 21.39 37.30
CA SER A 229 9.81 22.77 36.93
C SER A 229 8.86 23.77 37.58
N ILE A 230 9.33 24.98 37.87
CA ILE A 230 8.48 26.07 38.32
C ILE A 230 7.36 26.35 37.30
N GLY A 231 7.60 26.12 36.01
CA GLY A 231 6.57 26.11 34.97
C GLY A 231 5.47 25.05 35.18
N SER A 232 5.79 23.81 35.59
CA SER A 232 4.76 22.83 35.93
C SER A 232 4.03 23.16 37.23
N ILE A 233 4.70 23.75 38.22
CA ILE A 233 4.06 24.21 39.46
C ILE A 233 3.07 25.36 39.19
N LYS A 234 3.45 26.40 38.43
CA LYS A 234 2.51 27.44 37.94
C LYS A 234 1.30 26.84 37.22
N SER A 235 1.52 25.81 36.40
CA SER A 235 0.46 25.13 35.66
C SER A 235 -0.52 24.40 36.58
N ARG A 236 -0.05 23.67 37.61
CA ARG A 236 -0.92 23.08 38.64
C ARG A 236 -1.61 24.14 39.52
N CYS A 237 -0.97 25.30 39.72
CA CYS A 237 -1.55 26.43 40.46
C CYS A 237 -2.70 27.13 39.71
N LEU A 238 -2.73 27.04 38.37
CA LEU A 238 -3.79 27.60 37.52
C LEU A 238 -5.15 26.96 37.82
N GLU A 239 -5.21 25.63 37.88
CA GLU A 239 -6.46 24.87 38.08
C GLU A 239 -7.12 25.16 39.44
N LYS A 240 -6.32 25.36 40.50
CA LYS A 240 -6.83 25.60 41.85
C LYS A 240 -7.19 27.06 42.17
N ALA A 241 -6.86 28.03 41.31
CA ALA A 241 -7.02 29.46 41.62
C ALA A 241 -7.40 30.41 40.46
N GLY A 242 -7.41 29.97 39.21
CA GLY A 242 -7.97 30.72 38.08
C GLY A 242 -7.20 31.96 37.59
N ILE A 243 -6.03 32.26 38.13
CA ILE A 243 -5.16 33.36 37.64
C ILE A 243 -4.38 32.85 36.41
N PRO A 244 -4.52 33.45 35.19
CA PRO A 244 -3.93 32.91 33.96
C PRO A 244 -2.40 32.73 34.02
N PHE A 245 -1.84 31.70 33.39
CA PHE A 245 -0.41 31.33 33.50
C PHE A 245 0.58 32.49 33.23
N GLN A 246 0.42 33.20 32.10
CA GLN A 246 1.26 34.37 31.75
C GLN A 246 1.05 35.56 32.70
N GLN A 247 0.02 35.46 33.54
CA GLN A 247 -0.32 36.38 34.61
C GLN A 247 0.01 35.81 36.01
N GLN A 248 0.93 34.84 36.09
CA GLN A 248 1.48 34.27 37.33
C GLN A 248 3.01 34.45 37.45
N ARG A 249 3.46 35.54 38.08
CA ARG A 249 4.84 35.67 38.59
C ARG A 249 4.99 34.95 39.93
N LEU A 250 5.50 33.71 39.89
CA LEU A 250 5.63 32.84 41.06
C LEU A 250 6.90 33.18 41.86
N LEU A 251 6.83 33.24 43.21
CA LEU A 251 7.90 33.77 44.08
C LEU A 251 8.22 32.84 45.27
N PHE A 252 9.49 32.76 45.67
CA PHE A 252 9.99 32.08 46.89
C PHE A 252 10.92 33.04 47.66
N GLU A 253 10.81 33.09 49.00
CA GLU A 253 11.51 34.05 49.89
C GLU A 253 11.43 35.54 49.47
N GLY A 254 10.46 35.89 48.60
CA GLY A 254 10.28 37.22 48.02
C GLY A 254 10.88 37.38 46.62
N GLU A 255 11.76 36.48 46.18
CA GLU A 255 12.39 36.51 44.86
C GLU A 255 11.64 35.73 43.78
N ALA A 256 11.81 36.15 42.52
CA ALA A 256 10.97 35.72 41.41
C ALA A 256 11.51 34.48 40.68
N MET A 257 10.78 33.37 40.79
CA MET A 257 11.21 32.06 40.30
C MET A 257 11.09 31.94 38.78
N ALA A 258 12.19 31.51 38.14
CA ALA A 258 12.29 31.33 36.69
C ALA A 258 11.67 30.00 36.22
N GLU A 259 10.86 30.06 35.17
CA GLU A 259 9.98 28.93 34.76
C GLU A 259 10.71 27.68 34.25
N TYR A 260 11.97 27.82 33.87
CA TYR A 260 12.81 26.77 33.28
C TYR A 260 13.70 26.05 34.30
N LEU A 261 13.69 26.50 35.56
CA LEU A 261 14.37 25.84 36.69
C LEU A 261 13.37 24.96 37.46
N THR A 262 13.90 24.07 38.29
CA THR A 262 13.16 23.11 39.13
C THR A 262 12.95 23.61 40.55
N LEU A 263 12.18 22.88 41.36
CA LEU A 263 12.08 23.15 42.80
C LEU A 263 13.43 22.91 43.52
N SER A 264 14.21 21.92 43.09
CA SER A 264 15.55 21.66 43.61
C SER A 264 16.60 22.72 43.21
N ASP A 265 16.45 23.41 42.07
CA ASP A 265 17.32 24.55 41.71
C ASP A 265 17.10 25.81 42.58
N TYR A 266 16.09 25.77 43.47
CA TYR A 266 15.77 26.82 44.45
C TYR A 266 15.80 26.29 45.90
N ASP A 267 16.41 25.11 46.14
CA ASP A 267 16.50 24.44 47.45
C ASP A 267 15.13 24.29 48.16
N VAL A 268 14.04 24.12 47.41
CA VAL A 268 12.66 24.10 47.95
C VAL A 268 12.34 22.76 48.61
N GLU A 269 12.67 22.63 49.90
CA GLU A 269 12.34 21.45 50.71
C GLU A 269 10.83 21.27 50.96
N THR A 270 10.44 20.10 51.47
CA THR A 270 9.02 19.77 51.70
C THR A 270 8.37 20.66 52.76
N GLY A 271 7.21 21.24 52.43
CA GLY A 271 6.49 22.20 53.28
C GLY A 271 6.80 23.69 53.03
N SER A 272 7.73 24.02 52.13
CA SER A 272 8.04 25.41 51.71
C SER A 272 6.87 26.14 51.03
N THR A 273 6.84 27.49 51.01
CA THR A 273 5.62 28.29 50.62
C THR A 273 5.88 29.40 49.57
N LEU A 274 5.00 29.57 48.54
CA LEU A 274 5.23 30.39 47.32
C LEU A 274 4.06 31.38 46.91
N GLN A 275 4.27 32.50 46.15
CA GLN A 275 3.27 33.61 45.85
C GLN A 275 3.16 34.13 44.35
N LEU A 276 2.23 35.03 43.87
CA LEU A 276 1.80 35.26 42.41
C LEU A 276 1.48 36.72 41.82
N ARG A 277 1.73 37.11 40.52
CA ARG A 277 1.45 38.48 39.81
C ARG A 277 1.28 38.58 38.19
N PRO A 278 0.67 39.64 37.50
CA PRO A 278 0.09 39.68 36.06
C PRO A 278 0.66 40.56 34.82
N GLU A 279 0.29 40.35 33.48
CA GLU A 279 0.51 41.23 32.22
C GLU A 279 -0.25 40.91 30.81
N GLN A 280 -0.07 41.63 29.62
CA GLN A 280 -0.79 41.51 28.24
C GLN A 280 -0.19 42.28 26.93
N ILE A 281 -0.52 41.98 25.59
CA ILE A 281 0.06 42.59 24.26
C ILE A 281 -0.68 42.41 22.82
N GLY A 282 -0.36 43.18 21.70
CA GLY A 282 -0.58 42.93 20.18
C GLY A 282 -1.02 44.12 19.20
N GLY A 283 -1.04 44.24 17.81
CA GLY A 283 -0.37 43.71 16.53
C GLY A 283 -1.07 43.88 15.08
N GLY A 284 -0.43 44.35 13.93
CA GLY A 284 -0.89 44.35 12.45
C GLY A 284 -0.33 45.50 11.47
N GLY A 285 -0.35 45.65 10.09
CA GLY A 285 -0.78 44.98 8.78
C GLY A 285 -0.61 45.83 7.41
N GLY A 286 -0.76 45.32 6.11
CA GLY A 286 -0.71 46.09 4.77
C GLY A 286 -0.21 45.38 3.42
N THR A 287 -0.66 45.72 2.18
CA THR A 287 -0.50 44.94 0.86
C THR A 287 0.32 45.63 -0.29
N VAL A 288 0.73 45.12 -1.50
CA VAL A 288 0.51 43.94 -2.45
C VAL A 288 1.88 43.52 -3.15
N PRO A 289 2.17 43.07 -4.44
CA PRO A 289 1.44 42.60 -5.69
C PRO A 289 2.00 41.27 -6.38
N LYS A 290 1.78 40.99 -7.71
CA LYS A 290 1.94 39.67 -8.41
C LYS A 290 3.29 39.29 -9.12
N LYS A 291 3.91 38.14 -8.76
CA LYS A 291 4.18 36.93 -9.61
C LYS A 291 4.83 35.78 -8.79
N ASN A 292 4.57 34.51 -9.15
CA ASN A 292 4.99 33.23 -8.51
C ASN A 292 4.59 33.04 -7.01
N THR A 293 4.20 31.81 -6.64
CA THR A 293 3.42 31.54 -5.40
C THR A 293 3.93 30.43 -4.48
N LYS A 294 4.96 29.65 -4.86
CA LYS A 294 5.53 28.56 -4.02
C LYS A 294 7.01 28.76 -3.73
N LEU A 295 7.46 28.33 -2.54
CA LEU A 295 8.86 28.33 -2.13
C LEU A 295 9.39 26.90 -1.90
N GLY A 296 10.63 26.67 -2.29
CA GLY A 296 11.44 25.52 -1.92
C GLY A 296 12.57 25.92 -0.98
N ILE A 297 13.31 24.92 -0.51
CA ILE A 297 14.52 25.15 0.29
C ILE A 297 15.76 25.01 -0.60
N ALA A 298 16.62 26.01 -0.50
CA ALA A 298 17.96 26.11 -1.07
C ALA A 298 19.00 26.11 0.07
N VAL A 299 20.28 26.01 -0.29
CA VAL A 299 21.39 26.10 0.65
C VAL A 299 21.96 27.52 0.77
N GLY A 300 22.31 27.91 1.99
CA GLY A 300 23.11 29.10 2.30
C GLY A 300 24.52 28.77 2.77
N GLY A 301 25.04 29.63 3.65
CA GLY A 301 26.39 29.54 4.20
C GLY A 301 26.62 28.30 5.09
N MET A 302 27.89 28.02 5.34
CA MET A 302 28.36 26.80 6.01
C MET A 302 28.33 26.95 7.55
N ILE A 303 27.86 25.92 8.25
CA ILE A 303 27.76 25.86 9.72
C ILE A 303 28.46 24.58 10.21
N LYS A 304 29.27 24.67 11.29
CA LYS A 304 29.73 23.45 12.00
C LYS A 304 28.56 22.87 12.80
N GLN A 305 28.21 21.62 12.52
CA GLN A 305 27.17 20.86 13.21
C GLN A 305 27.41 19.38 12.92
N ASP A 306 27.61 18.58 13.96
CA ASP A 306 27.68 17.12 13.84
C ASP A 306 26.27 16.50 13.72
N ILE A 307 26.18 15.40 12.94
CA ILE A 307 25.02 14.52 12.87
C ILE A 307 25.37 13.27 13.68
N ARG A 308 24.71 13.06 14.82
CA ARG A 308 25.04 11.92 15.71
C ARG A 308 24.74 10.58 15.01
N ARG A 309 25.72 9.67 15.01
CA ARG A 309 25.59 8.28 14.55
C ARG A 309 24.52 7.54 15.35
N ASP A 310 23.79 6.64 14.72
CA ASP A 310 22.97 5.70 15.46
C ASP A 310 23.83 4.70 16.26
N THR A 311 23.38 4.39 17.46
CA THR A 311 23.99 3.45 18.40
C THR A 311 22.93 2.65 19.17
N TYR A 312 21.67 2.68 18.72
CA TYR A 312 20.63 1.80 19.23
C TYR A 312 20.66 0.47 18.46
N ASP A 313 20.15 -0.59 19.09
CA ASP A 313 19.96 -1.87 18.42
C ASP A 313 18.96 -1.71 17.26
N PRO A 314 19.25 -2.23 16.04
CA PRO A 314 18.32 -2.22 14.92
C PRO A 314 16.89 -2.66 15.27
N GLU A 315 16.73 -3.67 16.13
CA GLU A 315 15.40 -4.23 16.46
C GLU A 315 14.62 -3.43 17.51
N ASN A 316 15.24 -2.45 18.18
CA ASN A 316 14.48 -1.50 19.01
C ASN A 316 13.64 -0.53 18.17
N TRP A 317 13.87 -0.42 16.85
CA TRP A 317 13.14 0.46 15.95
C TRP A 317 11.88 -0.23 15.38
N LEU A 318 10.70 0.35 15.65
CA LEU A 318 9.43 -0.24 15.24
C LEU A 318 9.13 0.04 13.77
N ARG A 319 9.76 -0.74 12.89
CA ARG A 319 9.81 -0.60 11.42
C ARG A 319 8.43 -0.28 10.81
N GLY A 320 7.39 -1.05 11.20
CA GLY A 320 6.00 -0.91 10.76
C GLY A 320 5.23 0.33 11.27
N LEU A 321 5.80 1.12 12.18
CA LEU A 321 5.22 2.38 12.70
C LEU A 321 5.92 3.63 12.13
N THR A 322 6.28 3.61 10.85
CA THR A 322 6.92 4.75 10.18
C THR A 322 5.90 5.77 9.70
N LEU A 323 5.82 6.91 10.38
CA LEU A 323 4.82 7.97 10.20
C LEU A 323 5.34 9.08 9.28
N ALA A 324 4.66 9.33 8.16
CA ALA A 324 5.08 10.31 7.16
C ALA A 324 4.29 11.62 7.23
N ILE A 325 4.98 12.77 7.22
CA ILE A 325 4.37 14.12 7.34
C ILE A 325 4.92 15.07 6.27
N SER A 326 4.03 15.73 5.55
CA SER A 326 4.37 16.79 4.58
C SER A 326 4.39 18.18 5.22
N VAL A 327 5.38 19.00 4.87
CA VAL A 327 5.54 20.37 5.38
C VAL A 327 5.83 21.34 4.23
N HIS A 328 4.84 22.15 3.88
CA HIS A 328 4.87 23.04 2.71
C HIS A 328 5.25 24.48 3.09
N ILE A 329 5.84 25.23 2.16
CA ILE A 329 6.28 26.62 2.40
C ILE A 329 5.62 27.55 1.37
N LEU A 330 4.79 28.47 1.88
CA LEU A 330 4.20 29.54 1.07
C LEU A 330 5.04 30.81 1.18
N ASN A 331 5.13 31.59 0.09
CA ASN A 331 5.64 32.95 0.20
C ASN A 331 4.63 33.85 0.92
N SER A 332 5.10 34.98 1.45
CA SER A 332 4.30 35.93 2.21
C SER A 332 3.05 36.45 1.47
N LEU A 333 3.08 36.52 0.14
CA LEU A 333 1.92 36.87 -0.68
C LEU A 333 0.88 35.75 -0.74
N ALA A 334 1.29 34.56 -1.19
CA ALA A 334 0.41 33.39 -1.34
C ALA A 334 -0.17 32.95 0.02
N PHE A 335 0.59 33.09 1.11
CA PHE A 335 0.08 32.88 2.46
C PHE A 335 -1.09 33.81 2.79
N ARG A 336 -0.99 35.10 2.46
CA ARG A 336 -2.07 36.08 2.68
C ARG A 336 -3.29 35.78 1.80
N GLU A 337 -3.09 35.40 0.54
CA GLU A 337 -4.16 35.00 -0.38
C GLU A 337 -4.90 33.73 0.10
N VAL A 338 -4.17 32.71 0.53
CA VAL A 338 -4.73 31.43 1.02
C VAL A 338 -5.45 31.62 2.35
N THR A 339 -4.84 32.31 3.32
CA THR A 339 -5.35 32.33 4.71
C THR A 339 -6.25 33.52 5.04
N GLY A 340 -6.07 34.65 4.35
CA GLY A 340 -6.64 35.94 4.76
C GLY A 340 -5.90 36.61 5.92
N LEU A 341 -4.76 36.05 6.37
CA LEU A 341 -3.96 36.58 7.47
C LEU A 341 -2.69 37.27 6.95
N ASP A 342 -2.24 38.29 7.66
CA ASP A 342 -0.93 38.86 7.43
C ASP A 342 0.19 37.87 7.82
N PRO A 343 1.20 37.65 6.97
CA PRO A 343 2.38 36.86 7.34
C PRO A 343 3.21 37.62 8.40
N PRO A 344 3.98 36.91 9.26
CA PRO A 344 4.89 37.56 10.20
C PRO A 344 5.92 38.47 9.52
N GLU A 345 6.32 39.55 10.20
CA GLU A 345 7.25 40.54 9.68
C GLU A 345 8.66 39.97 9.41
N CYS A 346 9.19 40.29 8.23
CA CYS A 346 10.54 40.05 7.70
C CYS A 346 10.65 40.88 6.37
N PRO A 347 11.83 41.05 5.74
CA PRO A 347 13.11 40.42 6.02
C PRO A 347 13.88 40.99 7.21
N ILE A 348 14.68 40.14 7.85
CA ILE A 348 15.81 40.53 8.71
C ILE A 348 17.02 40.72 7.79
N ASP A 349 17.68 41.88 7.86
CA ASP A 349 18.89 42.16 7.07
C ASP A 349 20.19 41.95 7.88
N ALA A 350 21.33 42.00 7.18
CA ALA A 350 22.65 41.82 7.81
C ALA A 350 22.99 42.94 8.82
N LYS A 351 22.33 44.10 8.74
CA LYS A 351 22.48 45.21 9.70
C LYS A 351 21.76 44.90 11.01
N THR A 352 20.52 44.43 10.94
CA THR A 352 19.72 43.97 12.08
C THR A 352 20.47 42.90 12.90
N TYR A 353 21.27 42.05 12.25
CA TYR A 353 22.13 41.09 12.95
C TYR A 353 23.31 41.75 13.70
N ALA A 354 23.99 42.73 13.11
CA ALA A 354 25.08 43.46 13.76
C ALA A 354 24.58 44.30 14.95
N ASP A 355 23.42 44.96 14.80
CA ASP A 355 22.83 45.84 15.82
C ASP A 355 22.31 45.06 17.06
N ALA A 356 22.03 43.74 16.94
CA ALA A 356 21.39 42.94 17.98
C ALA A 356 22.35 42.27 18.99
N GLY A 357 23.66 42.18 18.72
CA GLY A 357 24.68 41.69 19.66
C GLY A 357 24.55 40.24 20.17
N LEU A 358 23.69 39.42 19.54
CA LEU A 358 23.31 38.08 20.03
C LEU A 358 24.47 37.06 19.94
N PRO A 359 24.65 36.16 20.94
CA PRO A 359 25.72 35.17 20.93
C PRO A 359 25.50 34.01 19.96
N PHE A 360 26.60 33.43 19.46
CA PHE A 360 26.64 32.11 18.84
C PHE A 360 26.85 31.02 19.91
N PHE A 361 26.49 29.78 19.57
CA PHE A 361 26.61 28.62 20.47
C PHE A 361 27.64 27.61 19.97
N ASP A 362 28.35 27.00 20.92
CA ASP A 362 29.26 25.85 20.73
C ASP A 362 28.65 24.63 21.42
N LEU A 363 28.46 23.53 20.70
CA LEU A 363 28.17 22.23 21.30
C LEU A 363 29.48 21.58 21.77
N TYR A 364 29.40 20.76 22.81
CA TYR A 364 30.50 19.88 23.20
C TYR A 364 30.35 18.56 22.44
N GLU A 365 31.29 18.28 21.54
CA GLU A 365 31.29 17.14 20.61
C GLU A 365 32.57 16.34 20.88
N GLU A 366 32.46 15.14 21.47
CA GLU A 366 33.62 14.38 21.99
C GLU A 366 34.43 13.64 20.90
N SER A 367 33.87 13.48 19.69
CA SER A 367 34.57 12.99 18.50
C SER A 367 34.00 13.67 17.25
N PRO A 368 34.80 13.89 16.18
CA PRO A 368 34.27 14.20 14.86
C PRO A 368 33.32 13.09 14.39
N THR A 369 32.31 13.43 13.61
CA THR A 369 31.46 12.43 12.95
C THR A 369 31.98 12.15 11.54
N ASP A 370 31.91 10.89 11.10
CA ASP A 370 32.22 10.45 9.73
C ASP A 370 30.97 10.43 8.82
N ILE A 371 29.88 11.07 9.25
CA ILE A 371 28.61 11.13 8.51
C ILE A 371 28.61 12.35 7.58
N SER A 372 28.50 12.11 6.29
CA SER A 372 28.34 13.14 5.26
C SER A 372 27.40 12.68 4.16
N GLY A 373 26.69 13.63 3.55
CA GLY A 373 25.94 13.36 2.33
C GLY A 373 26.83 13.06 1.12
N ALA A 374 26.16 12.81 -0.01
CA ALA A 374 26.78 12.43 -1.27
C ALA A 374 27.89 13.39 -1.74
N GLU A 375 28.87 12.87 -2.50
CA GLU A 375 29.84 13.69 -3.25
C GLU A 375 29.15 14.72 -4.17
N ALA A 376 27.91 14.44 -4.60
CA ALA A 376 27.05 15.36 -5.35
C ALA A 376 26.69 16.65 -4.58
N PHE A 377 26.71 16.66 -3.25
CA PHE A 377 26.55 17.90 -2.49
C PHE A 377 27.73 18.88 -2.64
N ASN A 378 28.89 18.43 -3.12
CA ASN A 378 30.02 19.32 -3.43
C ASN A 378 29.74 20.24 -4.63
N THR A 379 28.74 19.94 -5.47
CA THR A 379 28.30 20.82 -6.57
C THR A 379 27.17 21.77 -6.17
N LEU A 380 26.73 21.77 -4.90
CA LEU A 380 25.72 22.72 -4.42
C LEU A 380 26.31 24.13 -4.28
N CYS A 381 25.85 25.01 -5.17
CA CYS A 381 26.07 26.44 -5.07
C CYS A 381 25.05 27.07 -4.12
N SER A 382 25.54 27.89 -3.19
CA SER A 382 24.70 28.75 -2.35
C SER A 382 23.89 29.77 -3.16
N VAL A 383 22.88 30.35 -2.52
CA VAL A 383 22.10 31.47 -3.09
C VAL A 383 23.00 32.62 -3.55
N ASN A 384 24.11 32.91 -2.85
CA ASN A 384 25.04 33.96 -3.25
C ASN A 384 25.93 33.55 -4.44
N GLU A 385 26.47 32.34 -4.44
CA GLU A 385 27.29 31.79 -5.53
C GLU A 385 26.51 31.76 -6.86
N VAL A 386 25.23 31.36 -6.84
CA VAL A 386 24.35 31.36 -8.02
C VAL A 386 24.07 32.78 -8.55
N GLU A 387 23.87 33.78 -7.68
CA GLU A 387 23.61 35.16 -8.11
C GLU A 387 24.88 35.86 -8.65
N MET A 388 26.07 35.48 -8.16
CA MET A 388 27.34 35.90 -8.76
C MET A 388 27.58 35.25 -10.13
N ALA A 389 27.34 33.94 -10.27
CA ALA A 389 27.43 33.24 -11.56
C ALA A 389 26.45 33.80 -12.61
N ARG A 390 25.28 34.28 -12.18
CA ARG A 390 24.29 34.99 -13.01
C ARG A 390 24.60 36.48 -13.24
N GLY A 391 25.76 36.98 -12.77
CA GLY A 391 26.22 38.36 -12.97
C GLY A 391 25.46 39.44 -12.19
N ARG A 392 24.58 39.03 -11.25
CA ARG A 392 23.66 39.92 -10.52
C ARG A 392 24.25 40.48 -9.22
N MET A 393 25.31 39.87 -8.69
CA MET A 393 26.07 40.38 -7.55
C MET A 393 27.58 40.42 -7.86
N LYS A 394 28.33 41.31 -7.18
CA LYS A 394 29.74 41.63 -7.53
C LYS A 394 30.77 41.34 -6.43
N ARG A 395 30.37 41.00 -5.20
CA ARG A 395 31.24 40.75 -4.03
C ARG A 395 30.55 39.79 -3.03
N PRO A 396 31.31 38.97 -2.27
CA PRO A 396 30.76 38.09 -1.22
C PRO A 396 30.26 38.85 0.03
N GLU A 397 29.48 38.16 0.86
CA GLU A 397 28.87 38.73 2.07
C GLU A 397 29.88 38.96 3.21
N VAL A 398 29.72 40.06 3.95
CA VAL A 398 30.64 40.50 5.01
C VAL A 398 30.48 39.65 6.28
N MET A 399 31.61 39.23 6.86
CA MET A 399 31.70 38.42 8.07
C MET A 399 31.49 39.25 9.35
N VAL A 400 30.66 38.75 10.27
CA VAL A 400 30.34 39.36 11.58
C VAL A 400 30.69 38.36 12.71
N HIS A 401 31.29 38.82 13.80
CA HIS A 401 31.80 37.98 14.89
C HIS A 401 31.11 38.30 16.24
N PRO A 402 30.17 37.48 16.74
CA PRO A 402 29.60 37.63 18.07
C PRO A 402 30.30 36.77 19.14
N ARG A 403 29.86 36.93 20.40
CA ARG A 403 30.32 36.19 21.59
C ARG A 403 29.86 34.72 21.56
N ILE A 404 30.61 33.81 22.17
CA ILE A 404 30.35 32.35 22.15
C ILE A 404 30.09 31.82 23.58
N THR A 405 29.14 30.89 23.72
CA THR A 405 28.82 30.18 24.98
C THR A 405 28.80 28.66 24.76
N ARG A 406 29.23 27.88 25.78
CA ARG A 406 29.24 26.40 25.80
C ARG A 406 28.16 25.84 26.73
N LEU A 407 27.75 24.59 26.49
CA LEU A 407 26.82 23.81 27.33
C LEU A 407 27.37 22.39 27.54
N TYR A 408 26.97 21.73 28.63
CA TYR A 408 27.37 20.38 29.04
C TYR A 408 26.13 19.50 29.31
N GLU A 409 26.27 18.17 29.23
CA GLU A 409 25.17 17.19 29.30
C GLU A 409 25.57 15.96 30.15
N ARG A 410 24.61 15.17 30.66
CA ARG A 410 24.81 13.91 31.44
C ARG A 410 24.18 12.71 30.71
N SER A 411 24.55 11.47 31.09
CA SER A 411 24.46 10.27 30.25
C SER A 411 23.70 9.05 30.86
N LEU A 412 23.63 7.95 30.07
CA LEU A 412 23.14 6.56 30.38
C LEU A 412 21.59 6.35 30.28
N GLY A 413 21.06 5.19 29.85
CA GLY A 413 21.63 3.86 29.54
C GLY A 413 20.77 3.02 28.54
N THR A 414 20.79 1.68 28.60
CA THR A 414 20.49 0.76 27.45
C THR A 414 19.49 -0.40 27.69
N ALA A 415 18.74 -0.79 26.63
CA ALA A 415 18.24 -2.14 26.25
C ALA A 415 17.14 -2.83 27.11
N VAL A 416 16.36 -3.86 26.71
CA VAL A 416 15.90 -4.52 25.42
C VAL A 416 14.75 -5.51 25.78
N TRP A 417 13.86 -5.92 24.84
CA TRP A 417 13.21 -7.25 24.62
C TRP A 417 11.87 -7.16 23.83
N ASP A 418 11.39 -8.30 23.31
CA ASP A 418 10.21 -8.51 22.44
C ASP A 418 8.84 -8.30 23.11
N ASP A 419 7.83 -7.87 22.34
CA ASP A 419 6.77 -8.79 21.83
C ASP A 419 5.92 -8.16 20.69
N GLY A 420 5.15 -8.99 19.98
CA GLY A 420 4.39 -8.60 18.78
C GLY A 420 3.02 -7.98 19.04
N ASP A 421 2.78 -6.74 18.57
CA ASP A 421 1.55 -5.98 18.84
C ASP A 421 1.13 -5.13 17.63
N VAL A 422 -0.16 -5.14 17.26
CA VAL A 422 -0.69 -4.41 16.08
C VAL A 422 -1.22 -3.04 16.48
N PHE A 423 -0.62 -1.98 15.94
CA PHE A 423 -0.80 -0.62 16.46
C PHE A 423 -1.77 0.25 15.64
N ASP A 424 -2.98 0.46 16.17
CA ASP A 424 -3.94 1.49 15.74
C ASP A 424 -3.35 2.92 15.82
N ILE A 425 -3.34 3.64 14.68
CA ILE A 425 -2.81 5.00 14.49
C ILE A 425 -3.97 5.98 14.29
N LYS A 426 -4.24 6.83 15.29
CA LYS A 426 -5.29 7.86 15.18
C LYS A 426 -4.71 9.20 14.77
N ASP A 427 -4.96 9.59 13.52
CA ASP A 427 -4.76 10.95 12.99
C ASP A 427 -6.11 11.66 12.78
N PRO A 428 -6.73 12.19 13.85
CA PRO A 428 -7.99 12.95 13.74
C PRO A 428 -7.81 14.32 13.09
N ASP A 429 -6.57 14.73 12.79
CA ASP A 429 -6.22 16.07 12.34
C ASP A 429 -5.82 16.15 10.85
N GLY A 430 -5.66 15.01 10.17
CA GLY A 430 -5.28 14.92 8.75
C GLY A 430 -3.85 15.37 8.47
N LEU A 431 -2.93 15.12 9.40
CA LEU A 431 -1.53 15.55 9.35
C LEU A 431 -0.62 14.57 8.61
N LEU A 432 -0.99 13.30 8.53
CA LEU A 432 -0.20 12.29 7.84
C LEU A 432 -0.27 12.47 6.31
N ASN A 433 0.80 12.08 5.62
CA ASN A 433 0.83 11.96 4.18
C ASN A 433 -0.02 10.73 3.77
N PRO A 434 -1.12 10.87 3.00
CA PRO A 434 -1.99 9.74 2.64
C PRO A 434 -1.30 8.65 1.80
N ARG A 435 -0.09 8.92 1.30
CA ARG A 435 0.73 7.99 0.50
C ARG A 435 1.80 7.25 1.33
N GLY A 436 1.72 7.29 2.66
CA GLY A 436 2.66 6.62 3.57
C GLY A 436 4.09 7.15 3.51
N ALA A 437 5.05 6.33 3.94
CA ALA A 437 6.48 6.60 3.78
C ALA A 437 6.89 6.48 2.30
N LYS A 438 7.88 7.28 1.87
CA LYS A 438 8.31 7.33 0.45
C LYS A 438 9.22 6.16 0.06
N ARG A 439 9.77 5.47 1.05
CA ARG A 439 10.59 4.27 0.93
C ARG A 439 10.38 3.41 2.17
N GLU A 440 10.64 2.12 2.01
CA GLU A 440 10.82 1.16 3.08
C GLU A 440 11.73 1.67 4.23
N PHE A 441 11.50 1.13 5.42
CA PHE A 441 12.35 1.37 6.59
C PHE A 441 13.62 0.51 6.53
N ARG A 442 14.79 1.13 6.62
CA ARG A 442 16.11 0.49 6.73
C ARG A 442 16.95 1.23 7.78
N THR A 443 17.46 0.49 8.76
CA THR A 443 18.42 0.91 9.78
C THR A 443 19.81 1.13 9.17
N LEU A 444 20.82 1.44 9.99
CA LEU A 444 22.22 1.45 9.53
C LEU A 444 22.69 0.03 9.16
N ALA A 445 22.31 -0.99 9.94
CA ALA A 445 22.71 -2.37 9.70
C ALA A 445 22.11 -2.95 8.41
N ASP A 446 20.84 -2.67 8.10
CA ASP A 446 20.22 -3.14 6.84
C ASP A 446 20.93 -2.52 5.61
N LEU A 447 21.34 -1.25 5.70
CA LEU A 447 22.07 -0.56 4.63
C LEU A 447 23.50 -1.06 4.46
N GLU A 448 24.18 -1.41 5.56
CA GLU A 448 25.52 -2.01 5.53
C GLU A 448 25.45 -3.45 4.97
N MET A 449 24.42 -4.22 5.33
CA MET A 449 24.16 -5.57 4.80
C MET A 449 23.81 -5.58 3.30
N GLU A 450 22.97 -4.63 2.83
CA GLU A 450 22.67 -4.47 1.39
C GLU A 450 23.97 -4.28 0.56
N ILE A 451 24.94 -3.54 1.09
CA ILE A 451 26.23 -3.30 0.44
C ILE A 451 27.11 -4.54 0.47
N THR A 452 27.13 -5.30 1.57
CA THR A 452 27.87 -6.57 1.67
C THR A 452 27.38 -7.59 0.63
N VAL A 453 26.07 -7.72 0.44
CA VAL A 453 25.48 -8.58 -0.60
C VAL A 453 25.87 -8.09 -2.01
N ILE A 454 25.83 -6.78 -2.27
CA ILE A 454 26.27 -6.21 -3.55
C ILE A 454 27.76 -6.46 -3.83
N LEU A 455 28.63 -6.39 -2.82
CA LEU A 455 30.06 -6.70 -2.97
C LEU A 455 30.30 -8.16 -3.34
N LEU A 456 29.60 -9.10 -2.69
CA LEU A 456 29.66 -10.52 -3.01
C LEU A 456 29.19 -10.81 -4.45
N LEU A 457 28.12 -10.12 -4.90
CA LEU A 457 27.57 -10.26 -6.26
C LEU A 457 28.39 -9.56 -7.36
N THR A 458 29.38 -8.72 -7.04
CA THR A 458 30.12 -7.91 -8.03
C THR A 458 31.58 -8.35 -8.27
N GLY A 459 32.04 -9.43 -7.62
CA GLY A 459 33.15 -10.26 -8.12
C GLY A 459 34.56 -9.65 -8.12
N VAL A 460 34.80 -8.55 -7.38
CA VAL A 460 36.15 -7.92 -7.30
C VAL A 460 37.04 -8.69 -6.31
N GLY A 461 37.37 -9.94 -6.62
CA GLY A 461 38.14 -10.81 -5.72
C GLY A 461 38.66 -12.11 -6.33
N SER A 462 39.86 -12.06 -6.91
CA SER A 462 40.71 -13.21 -7.30
C SER A 462 40.16 -14.23 -8.32
N SER A 463 40.80 -14.29 -9.49
CA SER A 463 40.56 -15.34 -10.50
C SER A 463 41.11 -16.70 -10.10
N THR A 464 40.29 -17.75 -10.20
CA THR A 464 40.74 -19.15 -10.38
C THR A 464 39.92 -19.82 -11.50
N ALA A 465 40.44 -20.89 -12.08
CA ALA A 465 39.97 -21.44 -13.36
C ALA A 465 38.56 -22.08 -13.32
N LEU A 466 37.95 -22.16 -14.50
CA LEU A 466 36.74 -22.95 -14.78
C LEU A 466 36.90 -24.42 -14.34
N PRO A 467 35.99 -24.96 -13.51
CA PRO A 467 35.80 -26.40 -13.37
C PRO A 467 35.15 -27.00 -14.63
N GLN A 468 35.33 -28.30 -14.84
CA GLN A 468 34.51 -29.07 -15.76
C GLN A 468 33.20 -29.53 -15.08
N SER A 469 32.23 -29.98 -15.88
CA SER A 469 30.89 -30.40 -15.46
C SER A 469 30.87 -31.37 -14.27
N SER A 470 30.04 -31.03 -13.28
CA SER A 470 29.55 -31.90 -12.21
C SER A 470 28.13 -31.42 -11.80
N ASN A 471 27.35 -32.27 -11.13
CA ASN A 471 25.90 -32.06 -10.91
C ASN A 471 25.57 -31.03 -9.79
N ASP A 472 26.37 -29.98 -9.63
CA ASP A 472 26.31 -29.00 -8.52
C ASP A 472 25.28 -27.86 -8.73
N GLY A 473 24.40 -27.96 -9.74
CA GLY A 473 23.52 -26.86 -10.18
C GLY A 473 22.01 -27.07 -9.97
N ALA A 474 21.56 -28.28 -9.64
CA ALA A 474 20.12 -28.57 -9.47
C ALA A 474 19.63 -28.21 -8.07
N VAL A 475 18.40 -27.71 -7.96
CA VAL A 475 17.79 -27.33 -6.67
C VAL A 475 16.78 -28.36 -6.18
N GLN A 476 16.76 -28.60 -4.87
CA GLN A 476 15.82 -29.52 -4.22
C GLN A 476 14.52 -28.80 -3.84
N VAL A 477 13.38 -29.46 -4.08
CA VAL A 477 12.08 -29.05 -3.53
C VAL A 477 11.74 -29.98 -2.36
N ASN A 478 11.43 -29.41 -1.19
CA ASN A 478 11.00 -30.16 -0.01
C ASN A 478 9.48 -30.37 -0.06
N ILE A 479 9.03 -31.60 -0.30
CA ILE A 479 7.61 -31.95 -0.39
C ILE A 479 7.19 -32.70 0.89
N PRO A 480 6.10 -32.29 1.57
CA PRO A 480 5.52 -33.06 2.66
C PRO A 480 5.15 -34.50 2.23
N ALA A 481 5.41 -35.50 3.07
CA ALA A 481 5.14 -36.90 2.75
C ALA A 481 3.65 -37.32 2.86
N SER A 482 2.75 -36.36 3.01
CA SER A 482 1.32 -36.52 3.32
C SER A 482 0.59 -35.19 3.12
N ALA A 483 -0.73 -35.20 2.95
CA ALA A 483 -1.58 -34.01 2.89
C ALA A 483 -1.74 -33.26 4.25
N ALA A 484 -1.01 -33.66 5.29
CA ALA A 484 -1.03 -33.00 6.60
C ALA A 484 -0.58 -31.52 6.52
N GLY A 485 -1.54 -30.60 6.60
CA GLY A 485 -1.32 -29.15 6.46
C GLY A 485 -1.57 -28.60 5.05
N ALA A 486 -1.93 -29.47 4.09
CA ALA A 486 -2.45 -29.05 2.79
C ALA A 486 -3.87 -28.45 2.90
N SER A 487 -4.42 -28.00 1.78
CA SER A 487 -5.76 -27.43 1.68
C SER A 487 -6.88 -28.39 2.08
N ILE A 488 -8.12 -27.88 2.13
CA ILE A 488 -9.33 -28.70 1.99
C ILE A 488 -9.24 -29.59 0.73
N PRO A 489 -9.90 -30.76 0.72
CA PRO A 489 -10.11 -31.54 -0.50
C PRO A 489 -10.97 -30.74 -1.49
N HIS A 490 -10.46 -30.52 -2.69
CA HIS A 490 -11.16 -29.78 -3.74
C HIS A 490 -12.14 -30.66 -4.52
N SER A 491 -13.12 -30.02 -5.17
CA SER A 491 -14.00 -30.68 -6.14
C SER A 491 -13.59 -30.35 -7.57
N PRO A 492 -14.06 -31.12 -8.57
CA PRO A 492 -13.81 -30.80 -9.98
C PRO A 492 -14.46 -29.49 -10.44
N SER A 493 -15.29 -28.86 -9.60
CA SER A 493 -15.84 -27.51 -9.80
C SER A 493 -14.93 -26.38 -9.31
N PHE A 494 -13.73 -26.68 -8.78
CA PHE A 494 -12.83 -25.65 -8.25
C PHE A 494 -12.57 -24.55 -9.29
N GLN A 495 -12.17 -24.93 -10.51
CA GLN A 495 -12.13 -23.99 -11.62
C GLN A 495 -13.54 -23.80 -12.19
N SER A 496 -14.05 -22.58 -12.04
CA SER A 496 -15.38 -22.15 -12.44
C SER A 496 -15.30 -20.78 -13.15
N PHE A 497 -16.41 -20.28 -13.69
CA PHE A 497 -16.38 -19.11 -14.58
C PHE A 497 -17.49 -18.11 -14.31
N SER A 498 -17.11 -16.82 -14.22
CA SER A 498 -18.07 -15.71 -14.22
C SER A 498 -18.19 -15.08 -15.60
N PHE A 499 -19.40 -14.73 -16.04
CA PHE A 499 -19.65 -14.07 -17.34
C PHE A 499 -20.61 -12.89 -17.18
N GLU A 500 -20.31 -11.74 -17.81
CA GLU A 500 -21.25 -10.61 -17.92
C GLU A 500 -22.51 -10.99 -18.73
N PRO A 501 -23.70 -11.13 -18.11
CA PRO A 501 -24.87 -11.71 -18.75
C PRO A 501 -25.51 -10.83 -19.82
N ALA A 502 -25.21 -9.52 -19.85
CA ALA A 502 -25.59 -8.69 -21.00
C ALA A 502 -24.95 -9.16 -22.33
N PHE A 503 -23.85 -9.92 -22.29
CA PHE A 503 -23.16 -10.46 -23.46
C PHE A 503 -23.35 -11.97 -23.66
N TRP A 504 -24.39 -12.54 -23.03
CA TRP A 504 -24.65 -13.99 -23.05
C TRP A 504 -24.73 -14.57 -24.47
N VAL A 505 -25.47 -13.91 -25.37
CA VAL A 505 -25.62 -14.34 -26.77
C VAL A 505 -24.28 -14.27 -27.53
N GLU A 506 -23.39 -13.34 -27.18
CA GLU A 506 -22.07 -13.29 -27.79
C GLU A 506 -21.13 -14.39 -27.32
N PHE A 507 -21.17 -14.78 -26.04
CA PHE A 507 -20.36 -15.88 -25.51
C PHE A 507 -20.92 -17.25 -25.87
N PHE A 508 -22.23 -17.48 -25.71
CA PHE A 508 -22.85 -18.81 -25.78
C PHE A 508 -23.79 -19.02 -26.96
N GLY A 509 -24.08 -17.98 -27.75
CA GLY A 509 -25.04 -18.06 -28.84
C GLY A 509 -26.49 -17.99 -28.36
N HIS A 510 -27.40 -18.39 -29.24
CA HIS A 510 -28.84 -18.48 -28.95
C HIS A 510 -29.19 -19.85 -28.39
N ALA A 511 -30.37 -19.99 -27.76
CA ALA A 511 -30.84 -21.30 -27.29
C ALA A 511 -30.91 -22.35 -28.41
N SER A 512 -31.26 -21.95 -29.63
CA SER A 512 -31.28 -22.82 -30.83
C SER A 512 -29.98 -22.83 -31.66
N GLU A 513 -29.07 -21.89 -31.41
CA GLU A 513 -27.83 -21.70 -32.20
C GLU A 513 -26.64 -21.45 -31.25
N PRO A 514 -26.13 -22.51 -30.58
CA PRO A 514 -25.06 -22.40 -29.60
C PRO A 514 -23.71 -22.01 -30.22
N ASN A 515 -22.86 -21.33 -29.44
CA ASN A 515 -21.51 -20.95 -29.87
C ASN A 515 -20.54 -22.13 -29.79
N GLU A 516 -20.29 -22.76 -30.95
CA GLU A 516 -19.41 -23.93 -31.10
C GLU A 516 -18.01 -23.73 -30.52
N LEU A 517 -17.41 -22.53 -30.64
CA LEU A 517 -16.07 -22.25 -30.12
C LEU A 517 -16.06 -22.26 -28.58
N THR A 518 -16.98 -21.54 -27.95
CA THR A 518 -17.04 -21.45 -26.48
C THR A 518 -17.38 -22.81 -25.86
N PHE A 519 -18.34 -23.54 -26.43
CA PHE A 519 -18.70 -24.87 -25.93
C PHE A 519 -17.65 -25.94 -26.25
N GLY A 520 -16.94 -25.85 -27.38
CA GLY A 520 -15.78 -26.69 -27.68
C GLY A 520 -14.67 -26.50 -26.65
N LEU A 521 -14.33 -25.25 -26.33
CA LEU A 521 -13.33 -24.91 -25.29
C LEU A 521 -13.73 -25.42 -23.90
N LEU A 522 -14.98 -25.24 -23.48
CA LEU A 522 -15.48 -25.82 -22.22
C LEU A 522 -15.42 -27.35 -22.23
N SER A 523 -15.77 -27.99 -23.36
CA SER A 523 -15.74 -29.45 -23.50
C SER A 523 -14.32 -30.01 -23.30
N ARG A 524 -13.26 -29.31 -23.76
CA ARG A 524 -11.86 -29.71 -23.50
C ARG A 524 -11.52 -29.80 -22.00
N LEU A 525 -12.17 -29.00 -21.16
CA LEU A 525 -11.98 -29.03 -19.70
C LEU A 525 -12.74 -30.21 -19.08
N ILE A 526 -13.99 -30.41 -19.49
CA ILE A 526 -14.83 -31.54 -19.01
C ILE A 526 -14.29 -32.90 -19.46
N GLU A 527 -13.68 -32.98 -20.65
CA GLU A 527 -12.90 -34.14 -21.11
C GLU A 527 -11.73 -34.50 -20.17
N ARG A 528 -11.25 -33.53 -19.37
CA ARG A 528 -10.17 -33.67 -18.37
C ARG A 528 -10.69 -33.72 -16.92
N GLY A 529 -12.01 -33.80 -16.74
CA GLY A 529 -12.66 -33.98 -15.44
C GLY A 529 -13.32 -32.73 -14.84
N ALA A 530 -13.16 -31.54 -15.41
CA ALA A 530 -13.78 -30.34 -14.83
C ALA A 530 -15.31 -30.42 -14.80
N GLU A 531 -15.92 -30.00 -13.69
CA GLU A 531 -17.38 -29.84 -13.54
C GLU A 531 -17.70 -28.37 -13.17
N PRO A 532 -17.46 -27.41 -14.09
CA PRO A 532 -17.48 -25.98 -13.76
C PRO A 532 -18.87 -25.48 -13.37
N ILE A 533 -18.91 -24.59 -12.38
CA ILE A 533 -20.08 -23.76 -12.06
C ILE A 533 -19.98 -22.46 -12.88
N ILE A 534 -21.11 -22.03 -13.44
CA ILE A 534 -21.22 -20.80 -14.23
C ILE A 534 -21.96 -19.74 -13.42
N ARG A 535 -21.34 -18.56 -13.25
CA ARG A 535 -21.93 -17.39 -12.58
C ARG A 535 -22.19 -16.27 -13.60
N PRO A 536 -23.45 -16.05 -14.04
CA PRO A 536 -23.82 -14.89 -14.85
C PRO A 536 -23.78 -13.62 -13.98
N GLY A 537 -22.60 -13.02 -13.81
CA GLY A 537 -22.30 -12.00 -12.80
C GLY A 537 -21.77 -10.69 -13.38
N GLY A 538 -20.98 -9.94 -12.62
CA GLY A 538 -20.46 -8.65 -13.05
C GLY A 538 -21.50 -7.53 -13.05
N ILE A 539 -21.12 -6.35 -13.53
CA ILE A 539 -21.90 -5.12 -13.36
C ILE A 539 -23.20 -5.14 -14.18
N THR A 540 -23.27 -5.90 -15.27
CA THR A 540 -24.48 -5.95 -16.10
C THR A 540 -25.58 -6.84 -15.54
N GLN A 541 -25.29 -7.64 -14.51
CA GLN A 541 -26.31 -8.37 -13.76
C GLN A 541 -27.36 -7.42 -13.18
N ASP A 542 -26.93 -6.30 -12.59
CA ASP A 542 -27.83 -5.27 -12.06
C ASP A 542 -28.50 -4.39 -13.15
N SER A 543 -28.20 -4.65 -14.43
CA SER A 543 -29.00 -4.16 -15.56
C SER A 543 -30.16 -5.09 -15.93
N MET A 544 -30.16 -6.36 -15.50
CA MET A 544 -31.08 -7.37 -16.00
C MET A 544 -32.51 -7.19 -15.50
N ILE A 545 -33.48 -7.45 -16.38
CA ILE A 545 -34.90 -7.63 -16.05
C ILE A 545 -35.46 -8.84 -16.81
N PHE A 546 -36.29 -9.65 -16.18
CA PHE A 546 -37.01 -10.73 -16.85
C PHE A 546 -38.33 -10.23 -17.46
N ASN A 547 -38.67 -10.75 -18.64
CA ASN A 547 -39.98 -10.56 -19.28
C ASN A 547 -40.39 -11.84 -20.02
N ALA A 548 -41.46 -12.50 -19.58
CA ALA A 548 -41.97 -13.74 -20.18
C ALA A 548 -42.49 -13.59 -21.64
N SER A 549 -42.56 -12.37 -22.18
CA SER A 549 -42.88 -12.09 -23.59
C SER A 549 -41.70 -11.50 -24.38
N ALA A 550 -40.50 -11.45 -23.79
CA ALA A 550 -39.26 -11.28 -24.55
C ALA A 550 -38.76 -12.65 -25.06
N GLY A 551 -37.93 -12.62 -26.10
CA GLY A 551 -37.09 -13.75 -26.49
C GLY A 551 -35.65 -13.52 -26.03
N ASP A 552 -34.73 -13.55 -26.98
CA ASP A 552 -33.31 -13.20 -26.85
C ASP A 552 -32.99 -12.01 -25.89
N PRO A 553 -31.86 -12.07 -25.17
CA PRO A 553 -31.31 -10.96 -24.40
C PRO A 553 -31.15 -9.63 -25.18
N VAL A 554 -32.01 -8.65 -24.92
CA VAL A 554 -31.94 -7.31 -25.52
C VAL A 554 -31.25 -6.32 -24.58
N ARG A 555 -30.01 -5.95 -24.91
CA ARG A 555 -29.31 -4.81 -24.29
C ARG A 555 -29.93 -3.49 -24.72
N THR A 556 -30.19 -2.61 -23.76
CA THR A 556 -30.56 -1.21 -23.98
C THR A 556 -29.41 -0.31 -23.53
N THR A 557 -28.88 0.49 -24.46
CA THR A 557 -27.75 1.39 -24.23
C THR A 557 -28.18 2.86 -24.18
N ASN A 558 -27.43 3.68 -23.44
CA ASN A 558 -27.53 5.14 -23.54
C ASN A 558 -26.73 5.68 -24.75
N ALA A 559 -26.77 7.00 -24.98
CA ALA A 559 -26.08 7.65 -26.09
C ALA A 559 -24.53 7.55 -26.07
N ALA A 560 -23.92 7.08 -24.98
CA ALA A 560 -22.48 6.80 -24.88
C ALA A 560 -22.14 5.31 -25.10
N GLY A 561 -23.14 4.42 -25.21
CA GLY A 561 -22.98 2.96 -25.22
C GLY A 561 -23.25 2.27 -23.87
N GLY A 562 -23.62 3.04 -22.84
CA GLY A 562 -23.90 2.57 -21.48
C GLY A 562 -25.05 1.60 -21.40
N VAL A 563 -24.77 0.30 -21.28
CA VAL A 563 -25.78 -0.73 -20.96
C VAL A 563 -26.37 -0.40 -19.58
N TYR A 564 -27.61 0.09 -19.56
CA TYR A 564 -28.34 0.42 -18.33
C TYR A 564 -29.54 -0.51 -18.10
N ARG A 565 -29.84 -1.37 -19.08
CA ARG A 565 -30.86 -2.41 -18.99
C ARG A 565 -30.54 -3.56 -19.93
N THR A 566 -30.76 -4.79 -19.50
CA THR A 566 -30.80 -5.99 -20.34
C THR A 566 -32.14 -6.67 -20.11
N THR A 567 -32.97 -6.83 -21.14
CA THR A 567 -34.24 -7.56 -21.02
C THR A 567 -34.04 -8.99 -21.48
N VAL A 568 -34.36 -9.97 -20.64
CA VAL A 568 -34.25 -11.41 -20.99
C VAL A 568 -35.60 -12.11 -20.96
N GLY A 569 -35.83 -12.98 -21.93
CA GLY A 569 -36.95 -13.91 -21.99
C GLY A 569 -36.60 -15.32 -21.49
N PRO A 570 -37.50 -16.30 -21.68
CA PRO A 570 -37.28 -17.71 -21.35
C PRO A 570 -36.04 -18.31 -22.02
N GLU A 571 -35.75 -17.87 -23.25
CA GLU A 571 -34.66 -18.37 -24.10
C GLU A 571 -33.27 -18.18 -23.44
N TYR A 572 -33.11 -17.16 -22.60
CA TYR A 572 -31.89 -16.98 -21.80
C TYR A 572 -31.64 -18.18 -20.86
N TYR A 573 -32.63 -18.60 -20.08
CA TYR A 573 -32.51 -19.76 -19.20
C TYR A 573 -32.49 -21.07 -20.00
N GLN A 574 -33.30 -21.18 -21.06
CA GLN A 574 -33.29 -22.39 -21.92
C GLN A 574 -31.92 -22.63 -22.59
N SER A 575 -31.15 -21.57 -22.88
CA SER A 575 -29.78 -21.72 -23.38
C SER A 575 -28.82 -22.43 -22.41
N TRP A 576 -29.15 -22.55 -21.12
CA TRP A 576 -28.36 -23.31 -20.16
C TRP A 576 -28.35 -24.82 -20.47
N ASP A 577 -29.28 -25.33 -21.28
CA ASP A 577 -29.26 -26.71 -21.80
C ASP A 577 -28.20 -26.98 -22.86
N ASN A 578 -27.63 -25.93 -23.47
CA ASN A 578 -26.52 -26.07 -24.40
C ASN A 578 -25.17 -26.28 -23.69
N PHE A 579 -25.10 -26.03 -22.37
CA PHE A 579 -23.92 -26.31 -21.58
C PHE A 579 -23.78 -27.83 -21.32
N PRO A 580 -22.56 -28.38 -21.33
CA PRO A 580 -22.32 -29.80 -21.14
C PRO A 580 -22.98 -30.37 -19.87
N LYS A 581 -23.37 -31.64 -19.94
CA LYS A 581 -24.02 -32.37 -18.85
C LYS A 581 -23.14 -32.33 -17.58
N GLY A 582 -23.72 -31.90 -16.47
CA GLY A 582 -23.03 -31.70 -15.19
C GLY A 582 -22.90 -30.23 -14.82
N THR A 583 -22.78 -29.33 -15.81
CA THR A 583 -22.63 -27.89 -15.58
C THR A 583 -23.75 -27.33 -14.69
N LYS A 584 -23.36 -26.64 -13.62
CA LYS A 584 -24.24 -25.99 -12.65
C LYS A 584 -24.14 -24.47 -12.72
N PHE A 585 -25.13 -23.77 -12.16
CA PHE A 585 -25.28 -22.32 -12.29
C PHE A 585 -25.55 -21.63 -10.96
N VAL A 586 -24.96 -20.45 -10.78
CA VAL A 586 -25.43 -19.47 -9.78
C VAL A 586 -26.58 -18.68 -10.41
N SER A 587 -27.80 -18.78 -9.86
CA SER A 587 -28.95 -17.96 -10.22
C SER A 587 -28.81 -16.56 -9.61
N THR A 588 -27.95 -15.75 -10.23
CA THR A 588 -27.76 -14.33 -9.87
C THR A 588 -29.02 -13.51 -10.11
N LEU A 589 -29.27 -12.50 -9.26
CA LEU A 589 -30.49 -11.67 -9.27
C LEU A 589 -30.14 -10.17 -9.23
N ASN A 590 -30.98 -9.32 -9.84
CA ASN A 590 -30.79 -7.87 -9.83
C ASN A 590 -31.17 -7.25 -8.48
N PHE A 591 -30.20 -6.65 -7.80
CA PHE A 591 -30.41 -5.91 -6.54
C PHE A 591 -30.16 -4.40 -6.71
N GLY A 592 -29.32 -3.98 -7.67
CA GLY A 592 -28.91 -2.60 -7.92
C GLY A 592 -30.05 -1.68 -8.34
N ASN A 593 -31.04 -2.18 -9.11
CA ASN A 593 -32.25 -1.41 -9.46
C ASN A 593 -33.16 -1.12 -8.25
N ASN A 594 -32.88 -1.69 -7.07
CA ASN A 594 -33.64 -1.50 -5.82
C ASN A 594 -35.17 -1.74 -5.97
N SER A 595 -35.55 -2.71 -6.81
CA SER A 595 -36.91 -3.26 -6.88
C SER A 595 -36.91 -4.77 -6.65
N ILE A 596 -37.66 -5.22 -5.63
CA ILE A 596 -37.77 -6.64 -5.29
C ILE A 596 -38.54 -7.43 -6.36
N ASP A 597 -39.50 -6.80 -7.04
CA ASP A 597 -40.26 -7.42 -8.13
C ASP A 597 -39.35 -7.92 -9.27
N ILE A 598 -38.23 -7.22 -9.51
CA ILE A 598 -37.24 -7.62 -10.53
C ILE A 598 -36.44 -8.83 -10.03
N ALA A 599 -35.89 -8.76 -8.82
CA ALA A 599 -35.13 -9.86 -8.22
C ALA A 599 -35.96 -11.15 -8.12
N GLN A 600 -37.18 -11.03 -7.59
CA GLN A 600 -38.13 -12.12 -7.43
C GLN A 600 -38.60 -12.66 -8.80
N GLY A 601 -38.87 -11.78 -9.77
CA GLY A 601 -39.25 -12.17 -11.12
C GLY A 601 -38.16 -12.95 -11.85
N MET A 602 -36.88 -12.60 -11.64
CA MET A 602 -35.74 -13.36 -12.17
C MET A 602 -35.59 -14.72 -11.47
N ALA A 603 -35.68 -14.78 -10.14
CA ALA A 603 -35.56 -16.04 -9.38
C ALA A 603 -36.69 -17.03 -9.68
N VAL A 604 -37.92 -16.53 -9.82
CA VAL A 604 -39.07 -17.33 -10.26
C VAL A 604 -38.84 -17.88 -11.67
N ALA A 605 -38.30 -17.08 -12.59
CA ALA A 605 -38.04 -17.52 -13.96
C ALA A 605 -36.90 -18.54 -14.05
N SER A 606 -35.77 -18.35 -13.36
CA SER A 606 -34.66 -19.30 -13.39
C SER A 606 -35.09 -20.67 -12.86
N VAL A 607 -35.88 -20.71 -11.79
CA VAL A 607 -36.46 -21.94 -11.22
C VAL A 607 -37.52 -22.55 -12.16
N GLN A 608 -38.40 -21.73 -12.75
CA GLN A 608 -39.42 -22.20 -13.69
C GLN A 608 -38.83 -22.90 -14.94
N TYR A 609 -37.67 -22.44 -15.42
CA TYR A 609 -37.07 -22.95 -16.66
C TYR A 609 -35.87 -23.89 -16.45
N GLN A 610 -35.14 -23.79 -15.34
CA GLN A 610 -33.86 -24.49 -15.13
C GLN A 610 -33.59 -24.93 -13.67
N LYS A 611 -34.63 -25.28 -12.90
CA LYS A 611 -34.54 -25.71 -11.48
C LYS A 611 -33.31 -26.58 -11.17
N ASP A 612 -33.11 -27.66 -11.92
CA ASP A 612 -32.10 -28.70 -11.61
C ASP A 612 -30.65 -28.26 -11.93
N LYS A 613 -30.48 -27.19 -12.73
CA LYS A 613 -29.17 -26.59 -13.03
C LYS A 613 -28.74 -25.54 -12.01
N ILE A 614 -29.64 -25.04 -11.17
CA ILE A 614 -29.31 -24.05 -10.13
C ILE A 614 -28.62 -24.78 -8.96
N GLU A 615 -27.46 -24.27 -8.57
CA GLU A 615 -26.76 -24.68 -7.35
C GLU A 615 -27.01 -23.67 -6.22
N TYR A 616 -26.82 -22.38 -6.53
CA TYR A 616 -26.90 -21.27 -5.58
C TYR A 616 -27.67 -20.08 -6.16
N PHE A 617 -28.09 -19.16 -5.30
CA PHE A 617 -28.61 -17.83 -5.67
C PHE A 617 -27.68 -16.72 -5.17
N GLU A 618 -27.57 -15.63 -5.92
CA GLU A 618 -26.77 -14.45 -5.53
C GLU A 618 -27.63 -13.19 -5.69
N LEU A 619 -27.61 -12.27 -4.72
CA LEU A 619 -28.44 -11.06 -4.74
C LEU A 619 -27.60 -9.80 -5.01
N GLY A 620 -27.53 -9.40 -6.27
CA GLY A 620 -26.77 -8.25 -6.76
C GLY A 620 -25.31 -8.53 -7.09
N ASN A 621 -24.62 -7.51 -7.59
CA ASN A 621 -23.17 -7.52 -7.83
C ASN A 621 -22.53 -6.26 -7.22
N GLU A 622 -21.44 -6.44 -6.45
CA GLU A 622 -20.64 -5.36 -5.83
C GLU A 622 -21.45 -4.21 -5.20
N PRO A 623 -22.24 -4.46 -4.14
CA PRO A 623 -23.15 -3.46 -3.56
C PRO A 623 -22.49 -2.19 -3.01
N THR A 624 -21.16 -2.13 -2.85
CA THR A 624 -20.42 -0.89 -2.55
C THR A 624 -20.42 0.12 -3.69
N ASN A 625 -20.68 -0.31 -4.93
CA ASN A 625 -20.80 0.54 -6.12
C ASN A 625 -22.22 1.12 -6.31
N TYR A 626 -23.18 0.78 -5.44
CA TYR A 626 -24.56 1.29 -5.49
C TYR A 626 -24.66 2.74 -4.95
N PRO A 627 -25.79 3.45 -5.16
CA PRO A 627 -25.99 4.79 -4.62
C PRO A 627 -25.76 4.84 -3.10
N SER A 628 -24.73 5.58 -2.67
CA SER A 628 -24.16 5.48 -1.32
C SER A 628 -25.12 5.83 -0.17
N SER A 629 -26.18 6.58 -0.47
CA SER A 629 -27.26 6.90 0.47
C SER A 629 -28.22 5.74 0.76
N ARG A 630 -28.24 4.67 -0.05
CA ARG A 630 -29.22 3.56 0.03
C ARG A 630 -29.30 2.92 1.42
N TRP A 631 -28.15 2.70 2.04
CA TRP A 631 -28.02 2.16 3.40
C TRP A 631 -27.35 3.14 4.38
N ASN A 632 -27.12 4.39 3.94
CA ASN A 632 -26.37 5.40 4.68
C ASN A 632 -25.08 4.84 5.32
N TYR A 633 -24.30 4.10 4.52
CA TYR A 633 -23.04 3.45 4.90
C TYR A 633 -23.11 2.40 6.04
N SER A 634 -24.31 1.92 6.41
CA SER A 634 -24.49 0.91 7.46
C SER A 634 -24.54 -0.52 6.91
N THR A 635 -23.60 -1.36 7.37
CA THR A 635 -23.59 -2.82 7.14
C THR A 635 -24.85 -3.48 7.68
N ASP A 636 -25.30 -3.11 8.88
CA ASP A 636 -26.55 -3.64 9.47
C ASP A 636 -27.77 -3.34 8.58
N ALA A 637 -27.84 -2.15 7.98
CA ALA A 637 -28.93 -1.76 7.09
C ALA A 637 -28.86 -2.48 5.73
N TYR A 638 -27.65 -2.77 5.22
CA TYR A 638 -27.45 -3.65 4.08
C TYR A 638 -27.95 -5.07 4.38
N VAL A 639 -27.48 -5.68 5.48
CA VAL A 639 -27.85 -7.04 5.90
C VAL A 639 -29.36 -7.15 6.16
N ALA A 640 -29.97 -6.14 6.79
CA ALA A 640 -31.42 -6.11 7.02
C ALA A 640 -32.22 -6.08 5.71
N GLN A 641 -31.78 -5.33 4.68
CA GLN A 641 -32.44 -5.38 3.36
C GLN A 641 -32.20 -6.75 2.70
N TRP A 642 -30.96 -7.25 2.71
CA TRP A 642 -30.58 -8.52 2.08
C TRP A 642 -31.43 -9.67 2.62
N LYS A 643 -31.45 -9.89 3.95
CA LYS A 643 -32.23 -10.95 4.61
C LYS A 643 -33.74 -10.81 4.36
N SER A 644 -34.25 -9.57 4.37
CA SER A 644 -35.66 -9.31 4.07
C SER A 644 -36.02 -9.70 2.63
N TRP A 645 -35.10 -9.54 1.68
CA TRP A 645 -35.32 -9.86 0.28
C TRP A 645 -35.10 -11.34 -0.03
N THR A 646 -34.04 -11.97 0.49
CA THR A 646 -33.82 -13.42 0.33
C THR A 646 -35.00 -14.21 0.87
N ALA A 647 -35.54 -13.88 2.05
CA ALA A 647 -36.70 -14.55 2.62
C ALA A 647 -38.00 -14.42 1.76
N GLN A 648 -38.21 -13.27 1.10
CA GLN A 648 -39.35 -13.07 0.18
C GLN A 648 -39.15 -13.79 -1.16
N ILE A 649 -37.93 -13.76 -1.70
CA ILE A 649 -37.55 -14.50 -2.91
C ILE A 649 -37.65 -16.01 -2.65
N ASP A 650 -37.21 -16.47 -1.47
CA ASP A 650 -37.31 -17.86 -1.03
C ASP A 650 -38.76 -18.33 -0.98
N GLN A 651 -39.66 -17.50 -0.43
CA GLN A 651 -41.10 -17.77 -0.40
C GLN A 651 -41.69 -17.87 -1.81
N ALA A 652 -41.31 -16.98 -2.72
CA ALA A 652 -41.78 -16.97 -4.10
C ALA A 652 -41.29 -18.19 -4.89
N VAL A 653 -39.99 -18.50 -4.82
CA VAL A 653 -39.36 -19.68 -5.45
C VAL A 653 -40.01 -20.97 -4.95
N ASN A 654 -40.18 -21.11 -3.65
CA ASN A 654 -40.79 -22.32 -3.07
C ASN A 654 -42.28 -22.45 -3.43
N GLY A 655 -42.96 -21.34 -3.75
CA GLY A 655 -44.31 -21.33 -4.32
C GLY A 655 -44.40 -21.83 -5.77
N VAL A 656 -43.30 -21.78 -6.54
CA VAL A 656 -43.22 -22.31 -7.92
C VAL A 656 -42.92 -23.81 -7.93
N VAL A 657 -42.00 -24.25 -7.06
CA VAL A 657 -41.58 -25.67 -6.94
C VAL A 657 -42.72 -26.60 -6.49
N GLY A 658 -43.70 -26.06 -5.76
CA GLY A 658 -44.89 -26.80 -5.36
C GLY A 658 -44.67 -27.80 -4.21
N SER A 659 -45.76 -28.31 -3.64
CA SER A 659 -45.75 -29.08 -2.38
C SER A 659 -45.24 -30.53 -2.49
N ASN A 660 -45.00 -31.02 -3.70
CA ASN A 660 -44.76 -32.44 -3.97
C ASN A 660 -43.35 -32.74 -4.53
N GLU A 661 -42.56 -31.71 -4.76
CA GLU A 661 -41.16 -31.84 -5.18
C GLU A 661 -40.22 -31.63 -3.99
N THR A 662 -38.97 -32.06 -4.14
CA THR A 662 -37.92 -31.61 -3.22
C THR A 662 -37.70 -30.12 -3.40
N ALA A 663 -37.91 -29.37 -2.30
CA ALA A 663 -37.39 -28.01 -2.17
C ALA A 663 -35.86 -28.03 -2.19
N PHE A 664 -35.25 -26.89 -2.55
CA PHE A 664 -33.83 -26.67 -2.36
C PHE A 664 -33.45 -26.70 -0.86
N ALA A 665 -32.16 -26.82 -0.56
CA ALA A 665 -31.64 -26.55 0.78
C ALA A 665 -32.01 -25.13 1.27
N SER A 666 -32.07 -24.93 2.59
CA SER A 666 -32.20 -23.60 3.19
C SER A 666 -30.94 -22.76 2.94
N GLU A 667 -29.79 -23.39 3.15
CA GLU A 667 -28.47 -22.88 2.79
C GLU A 667 -28.32 -22.99 1.27
N ARG A 668 -28.67 -21.91 0.55
CA ARG A 668 -28.62 -21.82 -0.92
C ARG A 668 -28.15 -20.48 -1.47
N TRP A 669 -27.83 -19.52 -0.61
CA TRP A 669 -27.42 -18.18 -1.02
C TRP A 669 -25.91 -17.98 -0.94
N TRP A 670 -25.38 -17.23 -1.92
CA TRP A 670 -24.06 -16.62 -1.85
C TRP A 670 -24.15 -15.25 -1.17
N ALA A 671 -23.40 -15.08 -0.07
CA ALA A 671 -23.18 -13.78 0.55
C ALA A 671 -21.98 -13.12 -0.13
N SER A 672 -22.25 -12.31 -1.16
CA SER A 672 -21.25 -11.81 -2.12
C SER A 672 -20.82 -10.35 -1.87
N SER A 673 -19.57 -10.04 -2.23
CA SER A 673 -18.88 -8.80 -1.83
C SER A 673 -17.83 -8.33 -2.84
N ALA A 674 -17.51 -7.03 -2.80
CA ALA A 674 -16.53 -6.39 -3.66
C ALA A 674 -15.12 -6.37 -3.04
N THR A 675 -14.10 -6.04 -3.84
CA THR A 675 -12.76 -5.72 -3.32
C THR A 675 -12.62 -4.28 -2.83
N THR A 676 -13.33 -3.31 -3.42
CA THR A 676 -13.02 -1.88 -3.24
C THR A 676 -14.04 -1.12 -2.40
N ASP A 677 -13.94 -1.27 -1.07
CA ASP A 677 -14.84 -0.62 -0.10
C ASP A 677 -14.45 0.85 0.20
N GLN A 678 -13.89 1.57 -0.78
CA GLN A 678 -13.55 3.01 -0.67
C GLN A 678 -14.79 3.90 -0.48
N THR A 679 -16.00 3.37 -0.69
CA THR A 679 -17.25 4.09 -0.45
C THR A 679 -17.65 4.13 1.03
N GLY A 680 -16.98 3.40 1.93
CA GLY A 680 -17.25 3.42 3.37
C GLY A 680 -18.51 2.65 3.80
N LEU A 681 -19.15 1.95 2.85
CA LEU A 681 -20.04 0.83 3.16
C LEU A 681 -19.16 -0.43 3.22
N HIS A 682 -19.15 -1.11 4.36
CA HIS A 682 -18.34 -2.31 4.57
C HIS A 682 -19.19 -3.56 4.42
N VAL A 683 -18.91 -4.38 3.40
CA VAL A 683 -19.74 -5.55 3.05
C VAL A 683 -18.93 -6.79 2.65
N ARG A 684 -17.63 -6.82 2.97
CA ARG A 684 -16.83 -8.06 2.89
C ARG A 684 -17.36 -9.09 3.91
N PRO A 685 -17.11 -10.41 3.72
CA PRO A 685 -17.44 -11.47 4.69
C PRO A 685 -17.07 -11.14 6.14
N ALA A 686 -15.91 -10.51 6.36
CA ALA A 686 -15.44 -10.06 7.66
C ALA A 686 -16.39 -9.07 8.40
N ASP A 687 -17.22 -8.33 7.66
CA ASP A 687 -18.16 -7.34 8.20
C ASP A 687 -19.60 -7.88 8.29
N ILE A 688 -20.04 -8.58 7.24
CA ILE A 688 -21.43 -9.10 7.14
C ILE A 688 -21.69 -10.32 8.04
N ILE A 689 -20.63 -11.08 8.39
CA ILE A 689 -20.74 -12.21 9.33
C ILE A 689 -21.03 -11.69 10.76
N PRO A 690 -20.26 -10.75 11.35
CA PRO A 690 -20.61 -10.10 12.61
C PRO A 690 -21.97 -9.37 12.60
N ALA A 691 -22.35 -8.74 11.48
CA ALA A 691 -23.68 -8.15 11.29
C ALA A 691 -24.82 -9.19 11.15
N GLY A 692 -24.50 -10.49 11.20
CA GLY A 692 -25.46 -11.58 11.33
C GLY A 692 -26.17 -11.95 10.04
N ILE A 693 -25.55 -11.80 8.86
CA ILE A 693 -26.20 -12.08 7.56
C ILE A 693 -26.77 -13.51 7.47
N ASN A 694 -26.08 -14.50 8.04
CA ASN A 694 -26.55 -15.90 8.06
C ASN A 694 -27.36 -16.29 9.31
N SER A 695 -27.91 -15.33 10.06
CA SER A 695 -28.69 -15.65 11.29
C SER A 695 -29.99 -16.42 11.06
N ASP A 696 -30.40 -16.62 9.79
CA ASP A 696 -31.55 -17.46 9.40
C ASP A 696 -31.14 -18.78 8.70
N ASN A 697 -29.84 -19.12 8.67
CA ASN A 697 -29.28 -20.30 7.98
C ASN A 697 -29.67 -20.39 6.48
N GLN A 698 -29.39 -19.31 5.75
CA GLN A 698 -29.66 -19.13 4.32
C GLN A 698 -28.40 -19.13 3.44
N VAL A 699 -27.25 -18.74 3.98
CA VAL A 699 -25.98 -18.63 3.25
C VAL A 699 -25.31 -20.00 3.18
N ALA A 700 -25.02 -20.45 1.97
CA ALA A 700 -24.22 -21.65 1.72
C ALA A 700 -22.72 -21.35 1.60
N GLN A 701 -22.37 -20.22 0.98
CA GLN A 701 -20.99 -19.82 0.73
C GLN A 701 -20.82 -18.29 0.87
N TYR A 702 -19.65 -17.86 1.33
CA TYR A 702 -19.24 -16.46 1.28
C TYR A 702 -18.40 -16.19 0.04
N SER A 703 -18.77 -15.17 -0.72
CA SER A 703 -18.10 -14.78 -1.98
C SER A 703 -17.38 -13.44 -1.81
N ILE A 704 -16.15 -13.39 -2.30
CA ILE A 704 -15.39 -12.15 -2.47
C ILE A 704 -14.82 -12.07 -3.89
N HIS A 705 -14.81 -10.86 -4.45
CA HIS A 705 -14.16 -10.61 -5.74
C HIS A 705 -12.62 -10.51 -5.58
N SER A 706 -11.86 -10.53 -6.68
CA SER A 706 -10.39 -10.35 -6.65
C SER A 706 -9.86 -9.66 -7.91
N TYR A 707 -9.21 -8.51 -7.74
CA TYR A 707 -8.41 -7.86 -8.77
C TYR A 707 -7.30 -7.04 -8.08
N GLU A 708 -6.02 -7.36 -8.27
CA GLU A 708 -4.91 -6.55 -7.72
C GLU A 708 -4.74 -5.25 -8.53
N PHE A 709 -4.73 -5.35 -9.86
CA PHE A 709 -4.55 -4.22 -10.77
C PHE A 709 -5.88 -3.75 -11.37
N ALA A 710 -5.90 -2.55 -11.97
CA ALA A 710 -7.09 -1.98 -12.61
C ALA A 710 -6.69 -0.95 -13.68
N THR A 711 -7.34 -0.94 -14.85
CA THR A 711 -7.08 0.11 -15.86
C THR A 711 -7.81 1.43 -15.60
N CYS A 712 -8.89 1.37 -14.82
CA CYS A 712 -9.77 2.48 -14.45
C CYS A 712 -9.25 3.36 -13.29
N ASP A 713 -8.17 2.96 -12.64
CA ASP A 713 -7.44 3.69 -11.61
C ASP A 713 -6.05 4.05 -12.17
N PRO A 714 -5.71 5.34 -12.37
CA PRO A 714 -4.44 5.73 -12.99
C PRO A 714 -3.16 5.30 -12.23
N VAL A 715 -3.24 4.99 -10.94
CA VAL A 715 -2.10 4.48 -10.16
C VAL A 715 -1.95 2.98 -10.36
N ARG A 716 -3.04 2.22 -10.27
CA ARG A 716 -3.04 0.77 -10.50
C ARG A 716 -2.78 0.42 -11.97
N ALA A 717 -3.24 1.26 -12.90
CA ALA A 717 -3.01 1.13 -14.34
C ALA A 717 -1.52 1.28 -14.70
N ALA A 718 -0.81 2.19 -14.02
CA ALA A 718 0.64 2.35 -14.19
C ALA A 718 1.45 1.15 -13.64
N LEU A 719 0.85 0.31 -12.81
CA LEU A 719 1.43 -0.92 -12.29
C LEU A 719 1.00 -2.18 -13.07
N ALA A 720 -0.06 -2.10 -13.88
CA ALA A 720 -0.64 -3.21 -14.65
C ALA A 720 0.26 -3.66 -15.83
N THR A 721 1.36 -4.33 -15.51
CA THR A 721 2.44 -4.70 -16.45
C THR A 721 2.89 -6.13 -16.23
N ILE A 722 3.41 -6.79 -17.28
CA ILE A 722 3.85 -8.21 -17.22
C ILE A 722 4.76 -8.51 -16.01
N PRO A 723 5.83 -7.74 -15.71
CA PRO A 723 6.70 -8.04 -14.57
C PRO A 723 6.04 -7.87 -13.19
N ASN A 724 4.95 -7.12 -13.09
CA ASN A 724 4.23 -6.91 -11.83
C ASN A 724 3.13 -7.95 -11.62
N ILE A 725 2.38 -8.34 -12.67
CA ILE A 725 1.41 -9.44 -12.53
C ILE A 725 2.11 -10.77 -12.29
N LEU A 726 3.33 -10.95 -12.82
CA LEU A 726 4.15 -12.16 -12.62
C LEU A 726 5.05 -12.12 -11.38
N ASN A 727 4.74 -11.26 -10.39
CA ASN A 727 5.46 -11.20 -9.12
C ASN A 727 4.77 -12.08 -8.07
N HIS A 728 5.25 -13.32 -7.89
CA HIS A 728 4.65 -14.30 -6.99
C HIS A 728 4.53 -13.81 -5.53
N THR A 729 5.56 -13.13 -4.98
CA THR A 729 5.48 -12.58 -3.62
C THR A 729 4.54 -11.38 -3.53
N GLY A 730 4.31 -10.68 -4.64
CA GLY A 730 3.23 -9.70 -4.78
C GLY A 730 1.85 -10.33 -4.69
N LEU A 731 1.62 -11.40 -5.47
CA LEU A 731 0.36 -12.15 -5.52
C LEU A 731 0.02 -12.81 -4.18
N LEU A 732 0.99 -13.49 -3.54
CA LEU A 732 0.86 -14.06 -2.19
C LEU A 732 0.44 -12.98 -1.20
N ARG A 733 1.17 -11.86 -1.14
CA ARG A 733 0.88 -10.76 -0.23
C ARG A 733 -0.50 -10.15 -0.51
N TYR A 734 -0.90 -9.96 -1.77
CA TYR A 734 -2.26 -9.48 -2.11
C TYR A 734 -3.34 -10.46 -1.61
N ALA A 735 -3.16 -11.77 -1.83
CA ALA A 735 -4.08 -12.78 -1.34
C ALA A 735 -4.14 -12.79 0.20
N ASP A 736 -3.01 -12.63 0.90
CA ASP A 736 -2.94 -12.69 2.36
C ASP A 736 -3.39 -11.40 3.07
N GLU A 737 -3.15 -10.22 2.48
CA GLU A 737 -3.52 -8.92 3.06
C GLU A 737 -4.96 -8.49 2.74
N GLU A 738 -5.44 -8.69 1.50
CA GLU A 738 -6.77 -8.19 1.07
C GLU A 738 -7.87 -9.25 1.11
N ILE A 739 -7.57 -10.48 0.70
CA ILE A 739 -8.58 -11.52 0.46
C ILE A 739 -8.74 -12.46 1.67
N TYR A 740 -7.62 -12.94 2.22
CA TYR A 740 -7.59 -13.92 3.30
C TYR A 740 -8.32 -13.49 4.59
N PRO A 741 -8.39 -12.21 5.01
CA PRO A 741 -9.21 -11.81 6.15
C PRO A 741 -10.70 -12.18 5.99
N SER A 742 -11.20 -12.16 4.75
CA SER A 742 -12.59 -12.55 4.44
C SER A 742 -12.76 -14.06 4.34
N ALA A 743 -11.78 -14.75 3.75
CA ALA A 743 -11.71 -16.22 3.75
C ALA A 743 -11.72 -16.77 5.19
N LYS A 744 -10.87 -16.21 6.06
CA LYS A 744 -10.77 -16.57 7.46
C LYS A 744 -12.07 -16.31 8.21
N ALA A 745 -12.75 -15.18 7.98
CA ALA A 745 -14.04 -14.91 8.62
C ALA A 745 -15.12 -15.96 8.27
N ALA A 746 -15.15 -16.42 7.02
CA ALA A 746 -16.04 -17.50 6.59
C ALA A 746 -15.67 -18.85 7.21
N LEU A 747 -14.39 -19.21 7.22
CA LEU A 747 -13.88 -20.46 7.80
C LEU A 747 -14.07 -20.51 9.33
N ASP A 748 -13.81 -19.41 10.04
CA ASP A 748 -14.04 -19.27 11.49
C ASP A 748 -15.54 -19.36 11.84
N ALA A 749 -16.42 -19.00 10.90
CA ALA A 749 -17.88 -19.18 11.01
C ALA A 749 -18.36 -20.60 10.62
N GLY A 750 -17.44 -21.52 10.27
CA GLY A 750 -17.76 -22.88 9.86
C GLY A 750 -18.28 -23.03 8.42
N SER A 751 -18.11 -22.00 7.58
CA SER A 751 -18.60 -21.96 6.20
C SER A 751 -17.47 -22.16 5.18
N THR A 752 -17.84 -22.59 3.98
CA THR A 752 -16.97 -22.47 2.80
C THR A 752 -16.89 -21.03 2.30
N TRP A 753 -15.85 -20.74 1.50
CA TRP A 753 -15.67 -19.46 0.82
C TRP A 753 -15.25 -19.67 -0.64
N VAL A 754 -15.56 -18.69 -1.50
CA VAL A 754 -15.28 -18.73 -2.94
C VAL A 754 -14.77 -17.38 -3.44
N ILE A 755 -14.01 -17.41 -4.54
CA ILE A 755 -13.70 -16.22 -5.33
C ILE A 755 -14.79 -16.08 -6.39
N GLY A 756 -15.85 -15.31 -6.12
CA GLY A 756 -17.04 -15.21 -7.00
C GLY A 756 -16.82 -14.41 -8.28
N GLU A 757 -15.75 -13.61 -8.35
CA GLU A 757 -15.32 -12.93 -9.56
C GLU A 757 -13.85 -12.55 -9.46
N PHE A 758 -13.02 -12.95 -10.41
CA PHE A 758 -11.64 -12.45 -10.43
C PHE A 758 -11.01 -12.38 -11.80
N ASN A 759 -10.04 -11.47 -11.92
CA ASN A 759 -9.02 -11.54 -12.96
C ASN A 759 -7.79 -10.66 -12.60
N SER A 760 -6.75 -10.69 -13.43
CA SER A 760 -5.48 -10.00 -13.19
C SER A 760 -5.63 -8.49 -13.05
N ILE A 761 -6.39 -7.88 -13.98
CA ILE A 761 -6.48 -6.44 -14.15
C ILE A 761 -7.96 -6.06 -14.37
N ALA A 762 -8.56 -5.36 -13.40
CA ALA A 762 -9.93 -4.89 -13.47
C ALA A 762 -10.19 -3.90 -14.62
N CYS A 763 -11.47 -3.67 -14.92
CA CYS A 763 -11.94 -2.82 -16.00
C CYS A 763 -11.44 -3.29 -17.38
N SER A 764 -11.86 -4.50 -17.74
CA SER A 764 -11.56 -5.20 -19.02
C SER A 764 -10.08 -5.48 -19.33
N GLY A 765 -9.18 -5.28 -18.37
CA GLY A 765 -7.75 -5.60 -18.47
C GLY A 765 -6.92 -4.68 -19.36
N ALA A 766 -5.61 -4.93 -19.41
CA ALA A 766 -4.64 -4.16 -20.18
C ALA A 766 -4.19 -4.90 -21.45
N PRO A 767 -4.34 -4.31 -22.65
CA PRO A 767 -3.83 -4.88 -23.89
C PRO A 767 -2.31 -5.01 -23.92
N ASN A 768 -1.82 -6.10 -24.52
CA ASN A 768 -0.44 -6.57 -24.52
C ASN A 768 0.08 -6.99 -23.12
N VAL A 769 -0.84 -7.30 -22.19
CA VAL A 769 -0.51 -7.79 -20.84
C VAL A 769 -1.44 -8.93 -20.44
N SER A 770 -2.76 -8.68 -20.35
CA SER A 770 -3.73 -9.70 -19.96
C SER A 770 -4.31 -10.50 -21.15
N ASP A 771 -3.96 -10.17 -22.38
CA ASP A 771 -4.22 -10.94 -23.61
C ASP A 771 -2.96 -11.65 -24.17
N THR A 772 -1.92 -11.86 -23.35
CA THR A 772 -0.67 -12.56 -23.71
C THR A 772 -0.41 -13.79 -22.81
N PHE A 773 0.65 -14.55 -23.08
CA PHE A 773 1.05 -15.72 -22.28
C PHE A 773 1.32 -15.39 -20.80
N ALA A 774 1.68 -14.15 -20.47
CA ALA A 774 1.75 -13.66 -19.09
C ALA A 774 0.43 -13.88 -18.31
N GLN A 775 -0.72 -13.76 -18.97
CA GLN A 775 -2.01 -14.07 -18.37
C GLN A 775 -2.17 -15.56 -18.04
N ALA A 776 -1.63 -16.47 -18.86
CA ALA A 776 -1.71 -17.90 -18.59
C ALA A 776 -0.92 -18.27 -17.32
N LEU A 777 0.32 -17.78 -17.22
CA LEU A 777 1.16 -17.95 -16.03
C LEU A 777 0.50 -17.33 -14.78
N TRP A 778 -0.09 -16.14 -14.90
CA TRP A 778 -0.81 -15.50 -13.79
C TRP A 778 -2.04 -16.29 -13.33
N VAL A 779 -2.89 -16.76 -14.26
CA VAL A 779 -4.06 -17.59 -13.90
C VAL A 779 -3.61 -18.86 -13.20
N THR A 780 -2.59 -19.56 -13.73
CA THR A 780 -2.08 -20.78 -13.11
C THR A 780 -1.59 -20.54 -11.67
N ASP A 781 -0.76 -19.54 -11.43
CA ASP A 781 -0.26 -19.29 -10.07
C ASP A 781 -1.35 -18.77 -9.13
N MET A 782 -2.21 -17.85 -9.59
CA MET A 782 -3.25 -17.26 -8.73
C MET A 782 -4.34 -18.25 -8.32
N GLU A 783 -4.75 -19.16 -9.22
CA GLU A 783 -5.71 -20.21 -8.87
C GLU A 783 -5.12 -21.20 -7.86
N LEU A 784 -3.84 -21.56 -7.96
CA LEU A 784 -3.18 -22.42 -6.97
C LEU A 784 -2.94 -21.70 -5.63
N ILE A 785 -2.63 -20.40 -5.65
CA ILE A 785 -2.58 -19.53 -4.46
C ILE A 785 -3.90 -19.57 -3.68
N TYR A 786 -5.05 -19.54 -4.38
CA TYR A 786 -6.37 -19.60 -3.76
C TYR A 786 -6.79 -21.02 -3.34
N ALA A 787 -6.43 -22.04 -4.12
CA ALA A 787 -6.64 -23.45 -3.76
C ALA A 787 -5.92 -23.81 -2.45
N ALA A 788 -4.66 -23.38 -2.30
CA ALA A 788 -3.87 -23.52 -1.07
C ALA A 788 -4.42 -22.69 0.12
N ARG A 789 -5.32 -21.73 -0.13
CA ARG A 789 -6.00 -20.90 0.89
C ARG A 789 -7.44 -21.35 1.15
N ASN A 790 -7.77 -22.58 0.79
CA ASN A 790 -9.07 -23.23 1.02
C ASN A 790 -10.26 -22.57 0.30
N ALA A 791 -10.04 -21.84 -0.80
CA ALA A 791 -11.15 -21.43 -1.66
C ALA A 791 -11.81 -22.68 -2.25
N SER A 792 -13.13 -22.84 -2.10
CA SER A 792 -13.83 -24.03 -2.59
C SER A 792 -14.17 -23.97 -4.08
N SER A 793 -14.17 -22.77 -4.67
CA SER A 793 -14.10 -22.55 -6.12
C SER A 793 -13.65 -21.12 -6.44
N VAL A 794 -13.18 -20.91 -7.66
CA VAL A 794 -12.72 -19.63 -8.21
C VAL A 794 -13.40 -19.38 -9.56
N HIS A 795 -13.94 -18.18 -9.77
CA HIS A 795 -14.82 -17.86 -10.89
C HIS A 795 -14.16 -16.86 -11.84
N LEU A 796 -13.35 -17.38 -12.78
CA LEU A 796 -12.50 -16.57 -13.65
C LEU A 796 -13.35 -15.75 -14.61
N HIS A 797 -13.33 -14.43 -14.42
CA HIS A 797 -14.35 -13.56 -14.98
C HIS A 797 -14.12 -13.20 -16.46
N GLN A 798 -15.22 -13.20 -17.22
CA GLN A 798 -15.29 -13.02 -18.67
C GLN A 798 -16.28 -11.89 -19.00
N GLY A 799 -15.95 -11.04 -19.98
CA GLY A 799 -16.82 -9.93 -20.31
C GLY A 799 -16.48 -9.18 -21.59
N ALA A 800 -17.21 -8.09 -21.82
CA ALA A 800 -16.97 -7.16 -22.91
C ALA A 800 -17.19 -5.71 -22.46
N THR A 801 -17.38 -4.78 -23.38
CA THR A 801 -17.37 -3.35 -23.06
C THR A 801 -18.50 -2.92 -22.12
N LEU A 802 -18.12 -2.73 -20.87
CA LEU A 802 -18.83 -1.95 -19.86
C LEU A 802 -18.54 -0.46 -20.13
N VAL A 803 -19.49 0.45 -19.92
CA VAL A 803 -19.36 1.88 -20.30
C VAL A 803 -19.62 2.82 -19.11
N PHE A 804 -19.59 2.28 -17.89
CA PHE A 804 -19.81 3.04 -16.65
C PHE A 804 -18.81 2.74 -15.52
N GLN A 805 -17.67 2.09 -15.80
CA GLN A 805 -16.68 1.79 -14.76
C GLN A 805 -15.73 2.96 -14.48
N SER A 806 -15.26 3.68 -15.51
CA SER A 806 -14.50 4.94 -15.34
C SER A 806 -14.48 5.76 -16.62
N ALA A 807 -14.18 7.05 -16.52
CA ALA A 807 -13.84 7.89 -17.67
C ALA A 807 -12.47 7.53 -18.28
N ASP A 808 -11.59 6.89 -17.50
CA ASP A 808 -10.21 6.54 -17.88
C ASP A 808 -10.06 5.08 -18.37
N GLN A 809 -11.17 4.35 -18.55
CA GLN A 809 -11.13 2.92 -18.92
C GLN A 809 -10.49 2.64 -20.30
N SER A 810 -9.66 1.59 -20.39
CA SER A 810 -8.97 1.20 -21.63
C SER A 810 -9.91 0.61 -22.71
N ASN A 811 -11.08 0.11 -22.29
CA ASN A 811 -11.98 -0.64 -23.14
C ASN A 811 -13.16 0.19 -23.67
N SER A 812 -13.58 -0.17 -24.89
CA SER A 812 -14.58 0.52 -25.71
C SER A 812 -15.17 -0.50 -26.69
N ALA A 813 -16.37 -0.24 -27.20
CA ALA A 813 -16.89 -0.99 -28.34
C ALA A 813 -15.97 -0.81 -29.57
N GLY A 814 -16.11 -1.71 -30.54
CA GLY A 814 -15.53 -1.52 -31.88
C GLY A 814 -16.28 -0.45 -32.68
N GLU A 815 -15.65 0.06 -33.73
CA GLU A 815 -16.16 1.16 -34.57
C GLU A 815 -17.55 0.93 -35.16
N ASN A 816 -17.96 -0.34 -35.34
CA ASN A 816 -19.26 -0.76 -35.85
C ASN A 816 -20.27 -1.14 -34.75
N GLY A 817 -19.98 -0.84 -33.48
CA GLY A 817 -20.82 -1.19 -32.33
C GLY A 817 -20.68 -2.63 -31.83
N THR A 818 -19.80 -3.46 -32.42
CA THR A 818 -19.51 -4.80 -31.88
C THR A 818 -18.83 -4.72 -30.51
N PRO A 819 -19.03 -5.68 -29.59
CA PRO A 819 -18.42 -5.63 -28.27
C PRO A 819 -16.89 -5.67 -28.33
N GLY A 820 -16.22 -4.80 -27.57
CA GLY A 820 -14.82 -4.97 -27.24
C GLY A 820 -14.71 -5.94 -26.07
N PHE A 821 -14.47 -7.22 -26.34
CA PHE A 821 -14.23 -8.24 -25.30
C PHE A 821 -13.09 -7.84 -24.36
N SER A 822 -13.16 -8.23 -23.08
CA SER A 822 -12.11 -7.98 -22.10
C SER A 822 -10.83 -8.72 -22.47
N THR A 823 -9.67 -8.08 -22.31
CA THR A 823 -8.38 -8.68 -22.71
C THR A 823 -8.05 -9.94 -21.93
N TYR A 824 -8.44 -9.97 -20.65
CA TYR A 824 -8.24 -11.10 -19.73
C TYR A 824 -9.08 -12.36 -20.04
N SER A 825 -9.98 -12.31 -21.03
CA SER A 825 -10.87 -13.44 -21.31
C SER A 825 -10.13 -14.62 -21.93
N PHE A 826 -10.59 -15.85 -21.65
CA PHE A 826 -10.00 -17.05 -22.29
C PHE A 826 -10.45 -17.23 -23.75
N VAL A 827 -11.50 -16.53 -24.18
CA VAL A 827 -12.07 -16.61 -25.53
C VAL A 827 -12.53 -15.23 -26.01
N TYR A 828 -12.27 -14.94 -27.29
CA TYR A 828 -13.04 -13.96 -28.07
C TYR A 828 -14.05 -14.76 -28.91
N PRO A 829 -15.34 -14.79 -28.51
CA PRO A 829 -16.28 -15.84 -28.94
C PRO A 829 -16.91 -15.58 -30.31
N ARG A 830 -16.84 -14.34 -30.83
CA ARG A 830 -17.34 -13.96 -32.16
C ARG A 830 -16.53 -12.81 -32.75
N ASN A 831 -16.76 -12.55 -34.03
CA ASN A 831 -16.18 -11.42 -34.74
C ASN A 831 -16.48 -10.06 -34.09
N SER A 832 -15.45 -9.24 -33.91
CA SER A 832 -15.52 -7.88 -33.34
C SER A 832 -14.51 -6.96 -34.04
N SER A 833 -14.89 -5.75 -34.43
CA SER A 833 -13.96 -4.85 -35.12
C SER A 833 -12.84 -4.31 -34.22
N LYS A 834 -12.93 -4.49 -32.89
CA LYS A 834 -11.83 -4.18 -31.94
C LYS A 834 -10.94 -5.39 -31.62
N ARG A 835 -11.44 -6.62 -31.75
CA ARG A 835 -10.72 -7.85 -31.32
C ARG A 835 -10.38 -8.85 -32.44
N GLY A 836 -10.92 -8.62 -33.64
CA GLY A 836 -10.75 -9.45 -34.82
C GLY A 836 -11.65 -10.70 -34.81
N GLU A 837 -11.18 -11.72 -35.53
CA GLU A 837 -11.82 -13.02 -35.68
C GLU A 837 -11.92 -13.79 -34.34
N PRO A 838 -12.96 -14.63 -34.17
CA PRO A 838 -13.12 -15.47 -32.98
C PRO A 838 -11.95 -16.45 -32.79
N ARG A 839 -11.57 -16.67 -31.53
CA ARG A 839 -10.49 -17.57 -31.10
C ARG A 839 -10.45 -17.73 -29.58
N ALA A 840 -9.86 -18.82 -29.10
CA ALA A 840 -9.27 -18.87 -27.76
C ALA A 840 -8.09 -17.88 -27.63
N LEU A 841 -7.82 -17.40 -26.43
CA LEU A 841 -6.67 -16.56 -26.09
C LEU A 841 -5.58 -17.36 -25.36
N PRO A 842 -4.33 -16.83 -25.24
CA PRO A 842 -3.23 -17.51 -24.56
C PRO A 842 -3.54 -18.05 -23.16
N SER A 843 -4.45 -17.42 -22.41
CA SER A 843 -4.86 -17.89 -21.08
C SER A 843 -5.55 -19.25 -21.09
N PHE A 844 -6.11 -19.72 -22.20
CA PHE A 844 -6.85 -20.99 -22.24
C PHE A 844 -6.00 -22.21 -21.83
N VAL A 845 -4.69 -22.23 -22.11
CA VAL A 845 -3.84 -23.37 -21.70
C VAL A 845 -3.64 -23.48 -20.19
N SER A 846 -3.81 -22.38 -19.44
CA SER A 846 -3.82 -22.43 -17.96
C SER A 846 -5.06 -23.14 -17.40
N LEU A 847 -6.18 -23.10 -18.13
CA LEU A 847 -7.40 -23.81 -17.75
C LEU A 847 -7.21 -25.33 -17.86
N LEU A 848 -6.51 -25.78 -18.92
CA LEU A 848 -6.12 -27.18 -19.09
C LEU A 848 -5.13 -27.61 -17.99
N PHE A 849 -4.14 -26.77 -17.64
CA PHE A 849 -3.20 -27.02 -16.55
C PHE A 849 -3.93 -27.25 -15.21
N ILE A 850 -4.76 -26.29 -14.79
CA ILE A 850 -5.46 -26.35 -13.50
C ILE A 850 -6.47 -27.50 -13.49
N THR A 851 -7.15 -27.77 -14.61
CA THR A 851 -8.07 -28.90 -14.72
C THR A 851 -7.34 -30.24 -14.54
N GLU A 852 -6.19 -30.47 -15.18
CA GLU A 852 -5.45 -31.72 -14.99
C GLU A 852 -4.80 -31.84 -13.58
N ALA A 853 -4.52 -30.70 -12.94
CA ALA A 853 -4.05 -30.65 -11.55
C ALA A 853 -5.15 -30.96 -10.51
N LEU A 854 -6.27 -30.21 -10.55
CA LEU A 854 -7.32 -30.17 -9.52
C LEU A 854 -8.68 -30.78 -9.94
N GLY A 855 -8.83 -31.25 -11.18
CA GLY A 855 -10.07 -31.87 -11.68
C GLY A 855 -10.39 -33.26 -11.10
N GLY A 856 -9.50 -33.82 -10.27
CA GLY A 856 -9.79 -35.00 -9.46
C GLY A 856 -10.66 -34.63 -8.26
N SER A 857 -11.64 -35.48 -7.92
CA SER A 857 -12.43 -35.28 -6.71
C SER A 857 -11.60 -35.63 -5.47
N GLY A 858 -11.50 -34.70 -4.52
CA GLY A 858 -10.78 -34.88 -3.26
C GLY A 858 -9.31 -34.44 -3.28
N VAL A 859 -8.81 -33.87 -4.38
CA VAL A 859 -7.40 -33.41 -4.46
C VAL A 859 -7.13 -32.32 -3.42
N GLN A 860 -6.13 -32.52 -2.57
CA GLN A 860 -5.60 -31.50 -1.66
C GLN A 860 -4.32 -30.89 -2.23
N ILE A 861 -4.05 -29.61 -1.98
CA ILE A 861 -2.85 -28.91 -2.47
C ILE A 861 -2.06 -28.28 -1.30
N SER A 862 -0.74 -28.42 -1.34
CA SER A 862 0.18 -27.61 -0.54
C SER A 862 0.98 -26.69 -1.46
N ALA A 863 1.06 -25.40 -1.12
CA ALA A 863 2.17 -24.57 -1.57
C ALA A 863 3.48 -25.07 -0.93
N LEU A 864 4.61 -24.86 -1.60
CA LEU A 864 5.92 -25.31 -1.17
C LEU A 864 6.90 -24.13 -1.10
N ASP A 865 7.82 -24.15 -0.14
CA ASP A 865 8.87 -23.14 -0.02
C ASP A 865 9.73 -23.08 -1.29
N THR A 866 9.99 -21.87 -1.80
CA THR A 866 10.89 -21.67 -2.94
C THR A 866 12.29 -22.23 -2.63
N PRO A 867 12.88 -23.09 -3.49
CA PRO A 867 14.21 -23.65 -3.27
C PRO A 867 15.30 -22.59 -3.06
N ALA A 868 16.25 -22.88 -2.17
CA ALA A 868 17.36 -21.98 -1.86
C ALA A 868 18.18 -21.64 -3.10
N GLY A 869 18.38 -20.34 -3.36
CA GLY A 869 19.07 -19.83 -4.55
C GLY A 869 18.15 -19.46 -5.71
N VAL A 870 16.89 -19.92 -5.72
CA VAL A 870 15.88 -19.52 -6.71
C VAL A 870 15.19 -18.23 -6.25
N ASN A 871 14.80 -17.37 -7.20
CA ASN A 871 14.08 -16.14 -6.87
C ASN A 871 12.59 -16.39 -6.60
N LYS A 872 12.21 -16.34 -5.33
CA LYS A 872 10.81 -16.46 -4.85
C LYS A 872 9.83 -15.46 -5.47
N ASP A 873 10.31 -14.31 -5.97
CA ASP A 873 9.44 -13.32 -6.62
C ASP A 873 8.98 -13.80 -8.01
N SER A 874 9.59 -14.84 -8.59
CA SER A 874 9.30 -15.31 -9.94
C SER A 874 9.35 -16.84 -10.12
N PHE A 875 9.29 -17.61 -9.04
CA PHE A 875 9.22 -19.07 -9.07
C PHE A 875 8.34 -19.59 -7.93
N SER A 876 7.35 -20.40 -8.26
CA SER A 876 6.45 -21.07 -7.32
C SER A 876 6.35 -22.56 -7.59
N SER A 877 6.00 -23.32 -6.56
CA SER A 877 5.94 -24.78 -6.61
C SER A 877 4.85 -25.31 -5.68
N TYR A 878 4.13 -26.32 -6.12
CA TYR A 878 2.97 -26.88 -5.42
C TYR A 878 2.98 -28.41 -5.49
N ALA A 879 2.54 -29.06 -4.41
CA ALA A 879 2.32 -30.50 -4.34
C ALA A 879 0.82 -30.79 -4.23
N PHE A 880 0.37 -31.83 -4.93
CA PHE A 880 -1.02 -32.28 -4.92
C PHE A 880 -1.11 -33.69 -4.36
N TYR A 881 -2.14 -33.93 -3.54
CA TYR A 881 -2.35 -35.19 -2.84
C TYR A 881 -3.73 -35.75 -3.15
N GLU A 882 -3.78 -37.06 -3.40
CA GLU A 882 -5.00 -37.84 -3.61
C GLU A 882 -4.96 -38.99 -2.58
N ASP A 883 -6.01 -39.12 -1.76
CA ASP A 883 -6.07 -40.07 -0.62
C ASP A 883 -4.83 -40.04 0.31
N ASP A 884 -4.37 -38.84 0.69
CA ASP A 884 -3.16 -38.55 1.50
C ASP A 884 -1.81 -38.88 0.83
N VAL A 885 -1.82 -39.41 -0.40
CA VAL A 885 -0.62 -39.76 -1.19
C VAL A 885 -0.28 -38.65 -2.20
N LEU A 886 1.00 -38.29 -2.32
CA LEU A 886 1.49 -37.35 -3.32
C LEU A 886 1.22 -37.87 -4.75
N SER A 887 0.36 -37.19 -5.51
CA SER A 887 -0.05 -37.59 -6.87
C SER A 887 0.62 -36.78 -7.97
N LYS A 888 0.78 -35.46 -7.76
CA LYS A 888 1.28 -34.51 -8.78
C LYS A 888 2.15 -33.42 -8.16
N ILE A 889 2.99 -32.79 -8.99
CA ILE A 889 3.84 -31.64 -8.61
C ILE A 889 3.73 -30.58 -9.71
N ALA A 890 3.46 -29.33 -9.36
CA ALA A 890 3.54 -28.19 -10.27
C ALA A 890 4.78 -27.35 -9.98
N LEU A 891 5.49 -26.93 -11.03
CA LEU A 891 6.61 -25.98 -10.97
C LEU A 891 6.33 -24.85 -11.97
N ILE A 892 6.36 -23.59 -11.51
CA ILE A 892 5.99 -22.43 -12.33
C ILE A 892 7.12 -21.40 -12.29
N ASN A 893 7.77 -21.19 -13.42
CA ASN A 893 8.83 -20.20 -13.58
C ASN A 893 8.27 -18.96 -14.28
N MET A 894 7.73 -18.04 -13.46
CA MET A 894 7.13 -16.77 -13.90
C MET A 894 8.15 -15.72 -14.35
N LYS A 895 9.47 -16.01 -14.32
CA LYS A 895 10.52 -15.08 -14.74
C LYS A 895 10.30 -14.62 -16.19
N PRO A 896 10.04 -13.32 -16.46
CA PRO A 896 9.65 -12.86 -17.80
C PRO A 896 10.76 -13.07 -18.86
N PHE A 897 10.52 -13.95 -19.83
CA PHE A 897 11.42 -14.24 -20.94
C PHE A 897 10.89 -13.58 -22.22
N TYR A 898 11.58 -12.52 -22.66
CA TYR A 898 11.25 -11.75 -23.87
C TYR A 898 12.16 -12.16 -25.03
N LYS A 899 11.77 -11.79 -26.25
CA LYS A 899 12.54 -12.05 -27.47
C LYS A 899 13.96 -11.45 -27.49
N ASN A 900 14.22 -10.46 -26.66
CA ASN A 900 15.52 -9.82 -26.48
C ASN A 900 16.25 -10.22 -25.18
N SER A 901 15.77 -11.25 -24.46
CA SER A 901 16.50 -11.82 -23.33
C SER A 901 17.82 -12.43 -23.78
N THR A 902 18.90 -12.11 -23.06
CA THR A 902 20.25 -12.68 -23.27
C THR A 902 20.75 -13.50 -22.07
N GLU A 903 19.99 -13.51 -21.00
CA GLU A 903 20.22 -14.31 -19.80
C GLU A 903 19.38 -15.58 -19.90
N ASP A 904 19.94 -16.70 -19.44
CA ASP A 904 19.16 -17.90 -19.19
C ASP A 904 18.47 -17.77 -17.84
N PHE A 905 17.20 -18.16 -17.79
CA PHE A 905 16.33 -18.10 -16.61
C PHE A 905 15.81 -19.49 -16.21
N THR A 906 16.36 -20.55 -16.81
CA THR A 906 16.00 -21.94 -16.52
C THR A 906 16.39 -22.33 -15.10
N VAL A 907 15.48 -23.01 -14.41
CA VAL A 907 15.70 -23.62 -13.10
C VAL A 907 15.64 -25.13 -13.28
N THR A 908 16.75 -25.81 -12.98
CA THR A 908 16.81 -27.28 -12.93
C THR A 908 16.44 -27.74 -11.54
N VAL A 909 15.31 -28.43 -11.40
CA VAL A 909 14.83 -29.01 -10.14
C VAL A 909 15.17 -30.49 -10.10
N ASP A 910 15.66 -30.98 -8.97
CA ASP A 910 15.83 -32.41 -8.70
C ASP A 910 14.61 -32.95 -7.96
N LEU A 911 13.95 -33.94 -8.59
CA LEU A 911 12.80 -34.67 -8.05
C LEU A 911 13.09 -36.18 -7.88
N SER A 912 14.34 -36.61 -8.00
CA SER A 912 14.75 -38.04 -7.96
C SER A 912 14.20 -38.78 -6.74
N GLN A 913 14.23 -38.15 -5.57
CA GLN A 913 13.66 -38.68 -4.31
C GLN A 913 12.14 -38.97 -4.35
N TYR A 914 11.41 -38.47 -5.36
CA TYR A 914 9.98 -38.70 -5.57
C TYR A 914 9.68 -39.54 -6.82
N THR A 915 10.64 -39.73 -7.73
CA THR A 915 10.44 -40.45 -9.00
C THR A 915 11.17 -41.80 -9.10
N GLN A 916 12.24 -42.02 -8.32
CA GLN A 916 13.09 -43.22 -8.42
C GLN A 916 12.39 -44.54 -8.04
N ASP A 917 11.38 -44.48 -7.16
CA ASP A 917 10.74 -45.64 -6.51
C ASP A 917 9.32 -45.94 -7.08
N LEU A 918 8.93 -45.28 -8.18
CA LEU A 918 7.62 -45.46 -8.82
C LEU A 918 7.54 -46.76 -9.65
N GLU A 919 6.33 -47.31 -9.82
CA GLU A 919 6.11 -48.51 -10.65
C GLU A 919 6.27 -48.23 -12.16
N SER A 920 6.10 -46.98 -12.59
CA SER A 920 6.33 -46.47 -13.94
C SER A 920 6.99 -45.08 -13.92
N PRO A 921 7.62 -44.61 -15.01
CA PRO A 921 8.25 -43.29 -15.06
C PRO A 921 7.23 -42.17 -14.80
N ALA A 922 7.61 -41.19 -13.97
CA ALA A 922 6.78 -39.99 -13.79
C ALA A 922 6.63 -39.23 -15.11
N GLN A 923 5.40 -38.81 -15.42
CA GLN A 923 5.04 -38.14 -16.67
C GLN A 923 5.03 -36.61 -16.47
N LEU A 924 5.43 -35.85 -17.48
CA LEU A 924 5.51 -34.39 -17.44
C LEU A 924 4.79 -33.76 -18.64
N LYS A 925 4.00 -32.72 -18.35
CA LYS A 925 3.38 -31.84 -19.36
C LYS A 925 3.82 -30.40 -19.17
N ARG A 926 4.10 -29.72 -20.28
CA ARG A 926 4.57 -28.32 -20.32
C ARG A 926 3.48 -27.37 -20.79
N MET A 927 3.34 -26.23 -20.13
CA MET A 927 2.64 -25.05 -20.61
C MET A 927 3.68 -24.04 -21.12
N THR A 928 3.73 -23.81 -22.44
CA THR A 928 4.83 -23.07 -23.07
C THR A 928 4.35 -22.01 -24.07
N ALA A 929 5.19 -21.00 -24.26
CA ALA A 929 5.16 -20.08 -25.40
C ALA A 929 6.60 -19.60 -25.73
N PRO A 930 6.90 -19.16 -26.96
CA PRO A 930 8.21 -18.61 -27.31
C PRO A 930 8.67 -17.50 -26.34
N TYR A 931 7.77 -16.58 -26.00
CA TYR A 931 8.03 -15.42 -25.15
C TYR A 931 6.82 -15.13 -24.24
N VAL A 932 7.07 -14.45 -23.11
CA VAL A 932 6.07 -14.07 -22.11
C VAL A 932 5.00 -13.11 -22.65
N ASP A 933 5.34 -12.31 -23.65
CA ASP A 933 4.49 -11.33 -24.31
C ASP A 933 3.80 -11.86 -25.59
N GLU A 934 3.85 -13.18 -25.84
CA GLU A 934 3.17 -13.78 -26.98
C GLU A 934 1.64 -13.71 -26.85
N GLY A 935 1.00 -13.05 -27.82
CA GLY A 935 -0.46 -12.88 -27.93
C GLY A 935 -1.12 -13.79 -28.96
N LYS A 936 -0.33 -14.61 -29.68
CA LYS A 936 -0.83 -15.57 -30.67
C LYS A 936 -1.03 -16.94 -30.05
N THR A 937 -2.30 -17.32 -29.88
CA THR A 937 -2.69 -18.62 -29.32
C THR A 937 -2.11 -19.81 -30.11
N GLU A 938 -1.80 -19.66 -31.40
CA GLU A 938 -1.12 -20.69 -32.21
C GLU A 938 0.30 -21.03 -31.74
N ASN A 939 0.96 -20.09 -31.06
CA ASN A 939 2.31 -20.23 -30.52
C ASN A 939 2.31 -20.64 -29.04
N VAL A 940 1.14 -20.78 -28.43
CA VAL A 940 0.96 -21.04 -26.99
C VAL A 940 0.39 -22.45 -26.83
N THR A 941 1.06 -23.30 -26.06
CA THR A 941 0.72 -24.74 -26.01
C THR A 941 0.57 -25.28 -24.59
N TRP A 942 -0.29 -26.30 -24.47
CA TRP A 942 -0.33 -27.26 -23.38
C TRP A 942 0.05 -28.62 -23.97
N ALA A 943 1.09 -29.27 -23.42
CA ALA A 943 1.57 -30.57 -23.87
C ALA A 943 1.77 -30.63 -25.40
N GLY A 944 2.40 -29.60 -25.99
CA GLY A 944 2.65 -29.49 -27.44
C GLY A 944 1.46 -29.02 -28.29
N GLN A 945 0.25 -28.92 -27.73
CA GLN A 945 -0.97 -28.58 -28.48
C GLN A 945 -1.46 -27.15 -28.20
N SER A 946 -1.81 -26.42 -29.26
CA SER A 946 -2.49 -25.12 -29.20
C SER A 946 -3.99 -25.27 -29.47
N PHE A 947 -4.83 -24.35 -28.95
CA PHE A 947 -6.30 -24.53 -28.92
C PHE A 947 -7.08 -23.37 -29.55
N LYS A 948 -6.48 -22.65 -30.52
CA LYS A 948 -7.03 -21.42 -31.12
C LYS A 948 -8.52 -21.52 -31.48
N ASN A 949 -8.95 -22.66 -32.04
CA ASN A 949 -10.29 -22.86 -32.59
C ASN A 949 -11.16 -23.79 -31.70
N GLY A 950 -10.77 -24.07 -30.45
CA GLY A 950 -11.46 -25.03 -29.56
C GLY A 950 -10.93 -26.47 -29.67
N ASP A 951 -10.49 -26.87 -30.85
CA ASP A 951 -9.83 -28.16 -31.08
C ASP A 951 -8.30 -28.08 -30.93
N PRO A 952 -7.63 -29.17 -30.51
CA PRO A 952 -6.17 -29.24 -30.39
C PRO A 952 -5.48 -29.19 -31.76
N ILE A 953 -4.43 -28.37 -31.86
CA ILE A 953 -3.58 -28.19 -33.03
C ILE A 953 -2.12 -28.39 -32.57
N GLY A 954 -1.55 -29.54 -32.91
CA GLY A 954 -0.23 -30.00 -32.50
C GLY A 954 -0.25 -31.48 -32.14
N GLU A 955 0.92 -32.13 -32.08
CA GLU A 955 1.04 -33.47 -31.52
C GLU A 955 1.04 -33.38 -29.99
N LEU A 956 0.43 -34.36 -29.32
CA LEU A 956 0.39 -34.43 -27.85
C LEU A 956 1.76 -34.91 -27.36
N ASN A 957 2.51 -34.01 -26.73
CA ASN A 957 3.84 -34.28 -26.17
C ASN A 957 3.74 -34.43 -24.65
N ILE A 958 3.96 -35.66 -24.18
CA ILE A 958 4.10 -36.04 -22.77
C ILE A 958 5.54 -36.55 -22.61
N GLU A 959 6.26 -36.04 -21.61
CA GLU A 959 7.67 -36.34 -21.38
C GLU A 959 7.82 -37.31 -20.20
N GLU A 960 8.54 -38.42 -20.38
CA GLU A 960 8.98 -39.25 -19.27
C GLU A 960 10.14 -38.56 -18.54
N ILE A 961 10.08 -38.45 -17.21
CA ILE A 961 11.19 -37.94 -16.40
C ILE A 961 12.30 -39.00 -16.33
N GLY A 962 13.54 -38.55 -16.51
CA GLY A 962 14.73 -39.41 -16.52
C GLY A 962 15.02 -40.08 -15.16
N GLN A 963 15.86 -41.12 -15.19
CA GLN A 963 16.33 -41.83 -13.98
C GLN A 963 17.21 -40.96 -13.06
N ASP A 964 17.61 -39.78 -13.51
CA ASP A 964 18.28 -38.73 -12.72
C ASP A 964 17.28 -37.80 -12.01
N GLY A 965 15.98 -37.89 -12.31
CA GLY A 965 14.93 -37.11 -11.67
C GLY A 965 14.96 -35.60 -11.97
N LEU A 966 15.76 -35.17 -12.95
CA LEU A 966 15.98 -33.75 -13.22
C LEU A 966 14.90 -33.17 -14.14
N VAL A 967 14.33 -32.03 -13.74
CA VAL A 967 13.30 -31.30 -14.48
C VAL A 967 13.76 -29.86 -14.72
N GLU A 968 13.97 -29.50 -15.97
CA GLU A 968 14.28 -28.12 -16.37
C GLU A 968 12.99 -27.33 -16.65
N VAL A 969 12.87 -26.17 -15.99
CA VAL A 969 11.76 -25.22 -16.15
C VAL A 969 12.31 -23.85 -16.56
N ARG A 970 12.17 -23.50 -17.83
CA ARG A 970 12.65 -22.26 -18.45
C ARG A 970 11.93 -21.04 -17.88
N GLY A 971 12.57 -19.86 -17.90
CA GLY A 971 11.85 -18.60 -17.66
C GLY A 971 10.62 -18.46 -18.58
N SER A 972 9.48 -18.13 -17.98
CA SER A 972 8.16 -18.13 -18.64
C SER A 972 7.76 -19.51 -19.16
N GLU A 973 7.64 -20.46 -18.24
CA GLU A 973 7.15 -21.83 -18.44
C GLU A 973 6.45 -22.29 -17.15
N ALA A 974 5.48 -23.19 -17.28
CA ALA A 974 4.99 -23.99 -16.16
C ALA A 974 4.96 -25.46 -16.56
N VAL A 975 5.24 -26.35 -15.62
CA VAL A 975 5.17 -27.80 -15.82
C VAL A 975 4.33 -28.46 -14.75
N LEU A 976 3.58 -29.50 -15.15
CA LEU A 976 2.85 -30.39 -14.26
C LEU A 976 3.43 -31.79 -14.40
N ILE A 977 3.90 -32.33 -13.30
CA ILE A 977 4.43 -33.68 -13.16
C ILE A 977 3.35 -34.55 -12.53
N PHE A 978 3.15 -35.75 -13.06
CA PHE A 978 2.22 -36.77 -12.59
C PHE A 978 3.03 -37.99 -12.15
N LEU A 979 2.82 -38.47 -10.93
CA LEU A 979 3.52 -39.63 -10.36
C LEU A 979 2.77 -40.96 -10.59
N ASN A 980 1.69 -40.92 -11.38
CA ASN A 980 0.88 -42.08 -11.75
C ASN A 980 0.24 -41.84 -13.13
N ASP A 981 0.52 -42.71 -14.10
CA ASP A 981 0.01 -42.65 -15.47
C ASP A 981 -1.52 -42.56 -15.55
N SER A 982 -2.26 -43.20 -14.63
CA SER A 982 -3.73 -43.22 -14.66
C SER A 982 -4.38 -41.86 -14.37
N SER A 983 -3.59 -40.85 -13.99
CA SER A 983 -4.02 -39.46 -13.81
C SER A 983 -3.72 -38.56 -15.02
N VAL A 984 -3.04 -39.10 -16.04
CA VAL A 984 -2.51 -38.33 -17.18
C VAL A 984 -3.50 -38.39 -18.35
N TYR A 985 -4.22 -37.28 -18.59
CA TYR A 985 -5.12 -37.20 -19.76
C TYR A 985 -4.36 -37.49 -21.07
N GLY A 986 -4.78 -38.52 -21.81
CA GLY A 986 -4.20 -38.90 -23.10
C GLY A 986 -3.26 -40.10 -23.08
N LEU A 987 -3.02 -40.69 -21.91
CA LEU A 987 -2.54 -42.07 -21.75
C LEU A 987 -3.73 -43.02 -21.48
#